data_AF-A0A3P8M097-F1
#
_entry.id   AF-A0A3P8M097-F1
#
_cell.length_a   1.000
_cell.length_b   1.000
_cell.length_c   1.000
_cell.angle_alpha   90.00
_cell.angle_beta   90.00
_cell.angle_gamma   90.00
#
_symmetry.space_group_name_H-M   'P 1'
#
loop_
_entity.id
_entity.type
_entity.pdbx_description
1 polymer ?
#
loop_
_entity_poly.entity_id
_entity_poly.type
_entity_poly.pdbx_seq_one_letter_code
_entity_poly.pdbx_strand_id
1 'polypeptide(L)'
;MKRQLVIIGNGMAATRLAQTLAARADGAFHITIIGDEPCQAYNRIQLSPVLGGEKTLAQTLLLPAQWYQQHDVTVRIGETVEAVDVRAKTLRTTRGELRWDELIFATGSQATIPPLAGAGLAHVYAFRTFADVEAILALGGPAVVIGGGVLGVEAAAALRRSGNEVTLLHRGEWLMEQQTDAFAGQQLQSQLEARGIGCVMACRIAAIRERDVVLEDGRTFAASRVVLATGVRPNIELAQRSGLECRRGIVVDRQMATALPGVSAIGECCEIDGRTWGLVAPCLRQAEVLAARLCAMPGADFSWQDSGTRLKVTGIELFSAGELVAGERDEQWTSWDPLAQHYRRLLLRDGKLCGVLLLGDCANAAPLTAQLGTSAPPEWLFDPSSTQPRAAGQITMTKPVLVLIGHGMVGHHFLEQCVSRNLHQQYRIVAFCEERYAAYDRVHLSEYFAGRSAESLSLVKGDFFTDNGIELRLSEPVAAIDREARVVRDAHGHETHWDKLVLATGSYPFVPPMPGHDLDGCFVYRTLDDLDRIAACASGAKRGVVIGGGLLGLEAANALKQLGLETHVVEFAPNLMAVQLDGPGAAMLREKISDIGVGVHTSKATQQIVREANGLALNFADGGSLNTDMVVFSAGIRPQDALARSSGLAVGERGGICIDDRCRTSDPDVLAIGECALWENKIYGLVAPGYQMARTAAADLAGEEARFGGADMSTRLKLLGIDVASFGDAQGRTPGSQSYQWTHGPEQIYKKIVVSQDGKKLLGGVLVGDASDYSTLLQMMLNDMALPSRPESLILPALEGSAPKALGVAALPDSAQICSCHNVSKGDICHAVSGGAGDMAAIKSCTKAATGCGGCSALVKQVMEYQLSAQGVEVKKDVCEHFPWSRQEIYHLVRVNHIRTFEQLVARYGRGHGCEICKPLVASVLASCWNEYLLKPAHLPLQDTNDRYFANIQKDGTYSVVPRMAAGEVTPDGLIAIGQIAKRYQLYSKITGGQRIDLFGARLEELPAIWRELADAGFETGHAYGKSLRTVKSCVGSTWCRYGVQDFDRPGGDPRTSLQGLRAPHKIKMAVSGCTRECAEAQGKDIGVIATEKGWNLYVCGKRRHEAAPRGPVCQRY
;
A
#
# COMPACT_ATOMS: atom_id res chain seq x y z
N MET A 1 51.45 -9.52 -20.20
CA MET A 1 51.36 -10.27 -18.93
C MET A 1 50.49 -9.44 -18.00
N LYS A 2 49.45 -10.00 -17.36
CA LYS A 2 48.59 -9.24 -16.43
C LYS A 2 49.42 -8.87 -15.19
N ARG A 3 49.29 -7.63 -14.70
CA ARG A 3 49.96 -7.19 -13.46
C ARG A 3 49.22 -7.73 -12.23
N GLN A 4 49.94 -8.19 -11.22
CA GLN A 4 49.38 -8.62 -9.94
C GLN A 4 49.03 -7.40 -9.10
N LEU A 5 47.74 -7.16 -8.88
CA LEU A 5 47.24 -6.04 -8.09
C LEU A 5 46.62 -6.57 -6.81
N VAL A 6 47.17 -6.17 -5.66
CA VAL A 6 46.65 -6.58 -4.35
C VAL A 6 46.05 -5.39 -3.61
N ILE A 7 44.82 -5.55 -3.12
CA ILE A 7 44.09 -4.56 -2.32
C ILE A 7 43.94 -5.10 -0.89
N ILE A 8 44.49 -4.38 0.08
CA ILE A 8 44.37 -4.69 1.51
C ILE A 8 43.18 -3.93 2.08
N GLY A 9 42.12 -4.66 2.41
CA GLY A 9 40.84 -4.15 2.89
C GLY A 9 39.71 -4.45 1.91
N ASN A 10 38.60 -4.98 2.41
CA ASN A 10 37.44 -5.42 1.63
C ASN A 10 36.21 -4.52 1.86
N GLY A 11 36.41 -3.19 1.80
CA GLY A 11 35.37 -2.18 2.02
C GLY A 11 34.87 -1.51 0.73
N MET A 12 33.98 -0.52 0.88
CA MET A 12 33.35 0.19 -0.24
C MET A 12 34.34 0.80 -1.25
N ALA A 13 35.47 1.35 -0.78
CA ALA A 13 36.49 1.92 -1.64
C ALA A 13 37.19 0.85 -2.50
N ALA A 14 37.54 -0.30 -1.89
CA ALA A 14 38.16 -1.42 -2.57
C ALA A 14 37.23 -2.02 -3.64
N THR A 15 35.96 -2.21 -3.29
CA THR A 15 34.94 -2.70 -4.23
C THR A 15 34.76 -1.73 -5.41
N ARG A 16 34.70 -0.41 -5.16
CA ARG A 16 34.60 0.59 -6.22
C ARG A 16 35.82 0.61 -7.14
N LEU A 17 37.02 0.47 -6.58
CA LEU A 17 38.26 0.38 -7.35
C LEU A 17 38.22 -0.84 -8.28
N ALA A 18 37.89 -2.02 -7.75
CA ALA A 18 37.78 -3.26 -8.52
C ALA A 18 36.75 -3.15 -9.65
N GLN A 19 35.57 -2.59 -9.38
CA GLN A 19 34.55 -2.34 -10.43
C GLN A 19 35.05 -1.41 -11.53
N THR A 20 35.72 -0.32 -11.14
CA THR A 20 36.20 0.68 -12.10
C THR A 20 37.33 0.13 -12.96
N LEU A 21 38.24 -0.67 -12.38
CA LEU A 21 39.29 -1.36 -13.12
C LEU A 21 38.71 -2.42 -14.07
N ALA A 22 37.77 -3.24 -13.60
CA ALA A 22 37.08 -4.23 -14.43
C ALA A 22 36.35 -3.58 -15.62
N ALA A 23 35.78 -2.39 -15.43
CA ALA A 23 35.08 -1.66 -16.50
C ALA A 23 36.03 -0.95 -17.49
N ARG A 24 37.17 -0.43 -17.03
CA ARG A 24 38.06 0.42 -17.86
C ARG A 24 39.26 -0.31 -18.45
N ALA A 25 39.66 -1.42 -17.86
CA ALA A 25 40.87 -2.15 -18.24
C ALA A 25 40.67 -3.64 -17.97
N ASP A 26 39.61 -4.19 -18.56
CA ASP A 26 39.30 -5.62 -18.46
C ASP A 26 40.50 -6.46 -18.91
N GLY A 27 40.93 -7.38 -18.06
CA GLY A 27 42.09 -8.23 -18.31
C GLY A 27 43.48 -7.57 -18.13
N ALA A 28 43.61 -6.32 -17.67
CA ALA A 28 44.92 -5.70 -17.43
C ALA A 28 45.60 -6.15 -16.11
N PHE A 29 44.79 -6.56 -15.13
CA PHE A 29 45.25 -6.93 -13.78
C PHE A 29 44.70 -8.30 -13.37
N HIS A 30 45.45 -9.02 -12.53
CA HIS A 30 44.89 -10.05 -11.65
C HIS A 30 44.67 -9.40 -10.29
N ILE A 31 43.41 -9.22 -9.91
CA ILE A 31 43.05 -8.46 -8.70
C ILE A 31 42.82 -9.43 -7.54
N THR A 32 43.58 -9.26 -6.45
CA THR A 32 43.34 -9.95 -5.18
C THR A 32 42.92 -8.94 -4.11
N ILE A 33 41.73 -9.09 -3.55
CA ILE A 33 41.23 -8.28 -2.42
C ILE A 33 41.30 -9.12 -1.16
N ILE A 34 41.88 -8.58 -0.09
CA ILE A 34 42.06 -9.28 1.19
C ILE A 34 41.26 -8.55 2.25
N GLY A 35 40.35 -9.26 2.92
CA GLY A 35 39.52 -8.72 4.01
C GLY A 35 39.61 -9.59 5.25
N ASP A 36 39.79 -8.95 6.39
CA ASP A 36 39.85 -9.56 7.71
C ASP A 36 38.48 -10.02 8.23
N GLU A 37 37.40 -9.35 7.84
CA GLU A 37 36.03 -9.76 8.17
C GLU A 37 35.64 -11.08 7.44
N PRO A 38 34.89 -12.00 8.09
CA PRO A 38 34.52 -13.31 7.53
C PRO A 38 33.37 -13.24 6.51
N CYS A 39 33.09 -12.07 5.94
CA CYS A 39 31.97 -11.83 5.04
C CYS A 39 32.40 -11.04 3.79
N GLN A 40 31.52 -11.04 2.79
CA GLN A 40 31.69 -10.22 1.58
C GLN A 40 31.53 -8.73 1.89
N ALA A 41 32.12 -7.86 1.05
CA ALA A 41 32.04 -6.42 1.23
C ALA A 41 30.59 -5.93 1.27
N TYR A 42 30.26 -5.14 2.29
CA TYR A 42 28.94 -4.58 2.52
C TYR A 42 28.97 -3.06 2.69
N ASN A 43 27.81 -2.43 2.52
CA ASN A 43 27.63 -1.02 2.76
C ASN A 43 27.55 -0.76 4.27
N ARG A 44 28.70 -0.41 4.86
CA ARG A 44 28.84 -0.14 6.30
C ARG A 44 27.94 0.99 6.80
N ILE A 45 27.51 1.92 5.94
CA ILE A 45 26.55 2.98 6.29
C ILE A 45 25.17 2.41 6.66
N GLN A 46 24.88 1.18 6.21
CA GLN A 46 23.60 0.50 6.42
C GLN A 46 23.57 -0.34 7.70
N LEU A 47 24.62 -0.31 8.54
CA LEU A 47 24.64 -1.05 9.80
C LEU A 47 23.59 -0.56 10.82
N SER A 48 23.26 0.74 10.85
CA SER A 48 22.20 1.26 11.74
C SER A 48 20.81 0.71 11.38
N PRO A 49 20.39 0.68 10.09
CA PRO A 49 19.20 -0.07 9.67
C PRO A 49 19.23 -1.57 9.99
N VAL A 50 20.40 -2.22 9.94
CA VAL A 50 20.52 -3.64 10.34
C VAL A 50 20.31 -3.79 11.85
N LEU A 51 20.92 -2.90 12.64
CA LEU A 51 20.74 -2.86 14.10
C LEU A 51 19.28 -2.64 14.49
N GLY A 52 18.54 -1.80 13.74
CA GLY A 52 17.12 -1.53 13.97
C GLY A 52 16.16 -2.59 13.43
N GLY A 53 16.66 -3.66 12.80
CA GLY A 53 15.86 -4.73 12.20
C GLY A 53 15.18 -4.36 10.87
N GLU A 54 15.57 -3.25 10.24
CA GLU A 54 15.03 -2.79 8.96
C GLU A 54 15.63 -3.52 7.76
N LYS A 55 16.88 -3.98 7.91
CA LYS A 55 17.61 -4.70 6.88
C LYS A 55 18.35 -5.90 7.46
N THR A 56 18.52 -6.91 6.62
CA THR A 56 19.42 -8.05 6.86
C THR A 56 20.80 -7.75 6.28
N LEU A 57 21.86 -8.37 6.80
CA LEU A 57 23.22 -8.23 6.24
C LEU A 57 23.25 -8.50 4.73
N ALA A 58 22.54 -9.53 4.26
CA ALA A 58 22.50 -9.90 2.86
C ALA A 58 22.02 -8.76 1.95
N GLN A 59 21.13 -7.88 2.44
CA GLN A 59 20.63 -6.71 1.71
C GLN A 59 21.62 -5.55 1.69
N THR A 60 22.71 -5.63 2.45
CA THR A 60 23.77 -4.60 2.51
C THR A 60 24.99 -4.96 1.68
N LEU A 61 25.09 -6.19 1.15
CA LEU A 61 26.21 -6.61 0.30
C LEU A 61 26.34 -5.71 -0.93
N LEU A 62 27.57 -5.26 -1.22
CA LEU A 62 27.82 -4.31 -2.31
C LEU A 62 27.72 -4.98 -3.67
N LEU A 63 28.21 -6.21 -3.78
CA LEU A 63 28.18 -7.01 -5.01
C LEU A 63 27.88 -8.47 -4.69
N PRO A 64 27.17 -9.17 -5.59
CA PRO A 64 26.99 -10.60 -5.47
C PRO A 64 28.32 -11.33 -5.70
N ALA A 65 28.52 -12.47 -5.03
CA ALA A 65 29.75 -13.28 -5.16
C ALA A 65 30.09 -13.64 -6.62
N GLN A 66 29.06 -13.84 -7.46
CA GLN A 66 29.20 -14.15 -8.88
C GLN A 66 29.91 -13.03 -9.68
N TRP A 67 29.76 -11.76 -9.27
CA TRP A 67 30.41 -10.65 -9.96
C TRP A 67 31.94 -10.76 -9.90
N TYR A 68 32.48 -11.09 -8.73
CA TYR A 68 33.93 -11.26 -8.55
C TYR A 68 34.48 -12.41 -9.41
N GLN A 69 33.73 -13.51 -9.53
CA GLN A 69 34.10 -14.65 -10.38
C GLN A 69 34.10 -14.28 -11.87
N GLN A 70 33.12 -13.51 -12.33
CA GLN A 70 33.00 -13.10 -13.73
C GLN A 70 34.14 -12.16 -14.18
N HIS A 71 34.67 -11.36 -13.25
CA HIS A 71 35.70 -10.35 -13.54
C HIS A 71 37.12 -10.77 -13.11
N ASP A 72 37.36 -12.07 -12.85
CA ASP A 72 38.69 -12.60 -12.45
C ASP A 72 39.26 -11.88 -11.20
N VAL A 73 38.38 -11.51 -10.26
CA VAL A 73 38.74 -10.87 -8.98
C VAL A 73 38.71 -11.91 -7.87
N THR A 74 39.85 -12.16 -7.25
CA THR A 74 39.98 -13.06 -6.11
C THR A 74 39.71 -12.30 -4.81
N VAL A 75 38.69 -12.68 -4.06
CA VAL A 75 38.40 -12.09 -2.74
C VAL A 75 38.71 -13.10 -1.64
N ARG A 76 39.61 -12.74 -0.73
CA ARG A 76 40.04 -13.53 0.42
C ARG A 76 39.42 -12.97 1.70
N ILE A 77 38.27 -13.51 2.08
CA ILE A 77 37.53 -13.15 3.31
C ILE A 77 38.09 -13.90 4.52
N GLY A 78 38.00 -13.28 5.71
CA GLY A 78 38.53 -13.83 6.95
C GLY A 78 40.05 -14.04 6.94
N GLU A 79 40.78 -13.21 6.19
CA GLU A 79 42.23 -13.30 6.02
C GLU A 79 42.87 -11.95 6.35
N THR A 80 43.82 -11.94 7.29
CA THR A 80 44.47 -10.72 7.77
C THR A 80 45.86 -10.61 7.18
N VAL A 81 46.23 -9.42 6.71
CA VAL A 81 47.61 -9.12 6.31
C VAL A 81 48.40 -8.71 7.55
N GLU A 82 49.44 -9.48 7.87
CA GLU A 82 50.24 -9.30 9.08
C GLU A 82 51.44 -8.36 8.83
N ALA A 83 52.05 -8.47 7.65
CA ALA A 83 53.24 -7.72 7.27
C ALA A 83 53.30 -7.50 5.76
N VAL A 84 53.85 -6.36 5.33
CA VAL A 84 54.16 -6.04 3.93
C VAL A 84 55.66 -5.70 3.83
N ASP A 85 56.36 -6.35 2.91
CA ASP A 85 57.72 -5.99 2.53
C ASP A 85 57.70 -5.23 1.20
N VAL A 86 57.85 -3.91 1.29
CA VAL A 86 57.80 -3.03 0.12
C VAL A 86 59.03 -3.19 -0.79
N ARG A 87 60.18 -3.62 -0.26
CA ARG A 87 61.40 -3.82 -1.04
C ARG A 87 61.35 -5.14 -1.82
N ALA A 88 60.89 -6.20 -1.18
CA ALA A 88 60.73 -7.52 -1.81
C ALA A 88 59.46 -7.62 -2.67
N LYS A 89 58.56 -6.63 -2.60
CA LYS A 89 57.22 -6.65 -3.22
C LYS A 89 56.40 -7.88 -2.83
N THR A 90 56.43 -8.21 -1.55
CA THR A 90 55.68 -9.33 -0.97
C THR A 90 54.83 -8.86 0.21
N LEU A 91 53.82 -9.65 0.57
CA LEU A 91 53.08 -9.50 1.81
C LEU A 91 52.77 -10.87 2.41
N ARG A 92 52.73 -10.92 3.75
CA ARG A 92 52.39 -12.13 4.51
C ARG A 92 51.00 -11.97 5.11
N THR A 93 50.17 -12.97 4.88
CA THR A 93 48.83 -13.11 5.46
C THR A 93 48.78 -14.30 6.41
N THR A 94 47.69 -14.42 7.16
CA THR A 94 47.42 -15.61 8.00
C THR A 94 47.32 -16.92 7.20
N ARG A 95 47.24 -16.87 5.86
CA ARG A 95 47.18 -18.05 4.98
C ARG A 95 48.41 -18.27 4.11
N GLY A 96 49.38 -17.36 4.12
CA GLY A 96 50.63 -17.51 3.38
C GLY A 96 51.20 -16.21 2.82
N GLU A 97 52.16 -16.32 1.91
CA GLU A 97 52.82 -15.17 1.28
C GLU A 97 52.28 -14.91 -0.14
N LEU A 98 52.14 -13.63 -0.50
CA LEU A 98 51.74 -13.17 -1.83
C LEU A 98 52.74 -12.16 -2.39
N ARG A 99 52.96 -12.21 -3.71
CA ARG A 99 53.71 -11.21 -4.47
C ARG A 99 52.77 -10.24 -5.16
N TRP A 100 53.22 -9.01 -5.37
CA TRP A 100 52.42 -7.96 -6.00
C TRP A 100 53.27 -7.10 -6.95
N ASP A 101 52.64 -6.60 -8.02
CA ASP A 101 53.20 -5.56 -8.89
C ASP A 101 52.71 -4.18 -8.46
N GLU A 102 51.44 -4.09 -8.07
CA GLU A 102 50.75 -2.91 -7.52
C GLU A 102 50.08 -3.26 -6.19
N LEU A 103 50.28 -2.44 -5.15
CA LEU A 103 49.72 -2.62 -3.82
C LEU A 103 48.85 -1.43 -3.42
N ILE A 104 47.63 -1.70 -2.93
CA ILE A 104 46.68 -0.69 -2.49
C ILE A 104 46.29 -0.93 -1.04
N PHE A 105 46.50 0.06 -0.17
CA PHE A 105 45.92 0.10 1.16
C PHE A 105 44.52 0.71 1.11
N ALA A 106 43.52 -0.09 1.47
CA ALA A 106 42.11 0.27 1.58
C ALA A 106 41.54 -0.18 2.95
N THR A 107 42.36 -0.08 4.00
CA THR A 107 42.13 -0.62 5.35
C THR A 107 41.05 0.11 6.15
N GLY A 108 40.53 1.23 5.63
CA GLY A 108 39.45 2.01 6.22
C GLY A 108 39.83 2.62 7.57
N SER A 109 38.89 2.59 8.52
CA SER A 109 39.05 3.11 9.87
C SER A 109 38.52 2.16 10.94
N GLN A 110 39.05 2.29 12.15
CA GLN A 110 38.64 1.59 13.37
C GLN A 110 37.80 2.51 14.26
N ALA A 111 36.92 1.93 15.08
CA ALA A 111 36.24 2.69 16.12
C ALA A 111 37.24 3.25 17.15
N THR A 112 37.01 4.47 17.60
CA THR A 112 37.73 5.05 18.72
C THR A 112 37.13 4.50 20.01
N ILE A 113 37.95 3.83 20.82
CA ILE A 113 37.57 3.37 22.16
C ILE A 113 38.13 4.40 23.16
N PRO A 114 37.28 5.13 23.90
CA PRO A 114 37.74 6.10 24.87
C PRO A 114 38.42 5.37 26.06
N PRO A 115 39.45 5.97 26.68
CA PRO A 115 40.15 5.37 27.81
C PRO A 115 39.30 5.48 29.09
N LEU A 116 38.22 4.68 29.17
CA LEU A 116 37.29 4.63 30.29
C LEU A 116 37.48 3.34 31.08
N ALA A 117 37.41 3.43 32.42
CA ALA A 117 37.36 2.25 33.26
C ALA A 117 36.14 1.39 32.89
N GLY A 118 36.35 0.11 32.60
CA GLY A 118 35.30 -0.81 32.16
C GLY A 118 35.02 -0.84 30.65
N ALA A 119 35.75 -0.09 29.81
CA ALA A 119 35.58 -0.11 28.36
C ALA A 119 35.86 -1.47 27.70
N GLY A 120 36.56 -2.38 28.39
CA GLY A 120 36.85 -3.75 27.94
C GLY A 120 35.90 -4.82 28.48
N LEU A 121 34.81 -4.45 29.16
CA LEU A 121 33.83 -5.42 29.66
C LEU A 121 33.07 -6.08 28.52
N ALA A 122 32.64 -7.34 28.71
CA ALA A 122 32.07 -8.17 27.66
C ALA A 122 30.74 -7.66 27.05
N HIS A 123 30.06 -6.72 27.71
CA HIS A 123 28.81 -6.11 27.26
C HIS A 123 29.02 -4.70 26.67
N VAL A 124 30.28 -4.29 26.47
CA VAL A 124 30.66 -3.00 25.87
C VAL A 124 31.15 -3.27 24.45
N TYR A 125 30.48 -2.67 23.48
CA TYR A 125 30.74 -2.89 22.07
C TYR A 125 31.07 -1.59 21.35
N ALA A 126 32.03 -1.64 20.43
CA ALA A 126 32.13 -0.63 19.39
C ALA A 126 30.91 -0.72 18.44
N PHE A 127 30.72 0.27 17.57
CA PHE A 127 29.70 0.21 16.52
C PHE A 127 30.31 0.54 15.16
N ARG A 128 30.94 -0.46 14.53
CA ARG A 128 31.67 -0.28 13.27
C ARG A 128 31.52 -1.42 12.28
N THR A 129 31.47 -2.65 12.77
CA THR A 129 31.49 -3.88 11.95
C THR A 129 30.18 -4.64 12.07
N PHE A 130 29.97 -5.63 11.20
CA PHE A 130 28.82 -6.52 11.32
C PHE A 130 28.88 -7.36 12.61
N ALA A 131 30.08 -7.82 13.01
CA ALA A 131 30.27 -8.56 14.25
C ALA A 131 29.86 -7.73 15.48
N ASP A 132 30.13 -6.42 15.47
CA ASP A 132 29.65 -5.51 16.51
C ASP A 132 28.12 -5.51 16.61
N VAL A 133 27.42 -5.44 15.47
CA VAL A 133 25.96 -5.45 15.44
C VAL A 133 25.39 -6.75 15.96
N GLU A 134 25.94 -7.89 15.56
CA GLU A 134 25.53 -9.20 16.08
C GLU A 134 25.74 -9.29 17.59
N ALA A 135 26.89 -8.81 18.09
CA ALA A 135 27.19 -8.81 19.51
C ALA A 135 26.25 -7.90 20.32
N ILE A 136 25.94 -6.71 19.80
CA ILE A 136 24.98 -5.77 20.43
C ILE A 136 23.58 -6.39 20.48
N LEU A 137 23.14 -7.06 19.42
CA LEU A 137 21.81 -7.68 19.34
C LEU A 137 21.69 -8.98 20.14
N ALA A 138 22.81 -9.66 20.44
CA ALA A 138 22.82 -10.87 21.24
C ALA A 138 22.42 -10.63 22.70
N LEU A 139 22.57 -9.40 23.21
CA LEU A 139 22.14 -9.00 24.56
C LEU A 139 20.82 -8.23 24.49
N GLY A 140 19.87 -8.52 25.38
CA GLY A 140 18.64 -7.75 25.57
C GLY A 140 18.69 -6.83 26.80
N GLY A 141 17.71 -5.94 26.95
CA GLY A 141 17.55 -5.07 28.13
C GLY A 141 18.00 -3.62 27.92
N PRO A 142 18.17 -2.84 29.00
CA PRO A 142 18.54 -1.42 28.94
C PRO A 142 19.88 -1.19 28.23
N ALA A 143 19.91 -0.25 27.31
CA ALA A 143 21.08 0.06 26.51
C ALA A 143 21.56 1.49 26.74
N VAL A 144 22.87 1.66 26.95
CA VAL A 144 23.49 2.98 26.99
C VAL A 144 24.33 3.19 25.73
N VAL A 145 24.08 4.27 25.00
CA VAL A 145 24.88 4.68 23.84
C VAL A 145 25.77 5.85 24.26
N ILE A 146 27.08 5.72 24.05
CA ILE A 146 28.08 6.75 24.40
C ILE A 146 28.57 7.42 23.12
N GLY A 147 28.26 8.72 22.98
CA GLY A 147 28.61 9.55 21.83
C GLY A 147 27.36 10.01 21.08
N GLY A 148 27.18 11.32 20.95
CA GLY A 148 25.99 11.96 20.36
C GLY A 148 26.20 12.45 18.93
N GLY A 149 27.23 11.95 18.23
CA GLY A 149 27.42 12.20 16.80
C GLY A 149 26.45 11.38 15.93
N VAL A 150 26.55 11.51 14.60
CA VAL A 150 25.64 10.84 13.64
C VAL A 150 25.42 9.36 13.96
N LEU A 151 26.50 8.58 14.12
CA LEU A 151 26.40 7.14 14.39
C LEU A 151 25.75 6.82 15.74
N GLY A 152 25.98 7.64 16.76
CA GLY A 152 25.42 7.42 18.09
C GLY A 152 23.93 7.73 18.15
N VAL A 153 23.51 8.82 17.49
CA VAL A 153 22.09 9.14 17.32
C VAL A 153 21.37 8.04 16.52
N GLU A 154 21.95 7.57 15.42
CA GLU A 154 21.39 6.47 14.63
C GLU A 154 21.33 5.16 15.42
N ALA A 155 22.35 4.82 16.20
CA ALA A 155 22.39 3.61 17.03
C ALA A 155 21.34 3.67 18.15
N ALA A 156 21.19 4.81 18.83
CA ALA A 156 20.20 4.99 19.89
C ALA A 156 18.77 4.82 19.35
N ALA A 157 18.47 5.43 18.20
CA ALA A 157 17.18 5.26 17.53
C ALA A 157 16.92 3.82 17.08
N ALA A 158 17.93 3.15 16.51
CA ALA A 158 17.84 1.75 16.09
C ALA A 158 17.53 0.82 17.27
N LEU A 159 18.24 0.96 18.39
CA LEU A 159 18.03 0.13 19.58
C LEU A 159 16.67 0.35 20.24
N ARG A 160 16.18 1.61 20.24
CA ARG A 160 14.87 1.96 20.79
C ARG A 160 13.75 1.32 19.98
N ARG A 161 13.88 1.31 18.65
CA ARG A 161 12.93 0.66 17.74
C ARG A 161 12.81 -0.85 18.01
N SER A 162 13.90 -1.51 18.42
CA SER A 162 13.88 -2.92 18.83
C SER A 162 13.28 -3.15 20.24
N GLY A 163 12.59 -2.16 20.82
CA GLY A 163 11.83 -2.27 22.07
C GLY A 163 12.64 -2.05 23.35
N ASN A 164 13.88 -1.58 23.26
CA ASN A 164 14.75 -1.44 24.43
C ASN A 164 14.58 -0.07 25.10
N GLU A 165 14.86 -0.01 26.40
CA GLU A 165 15.12 1.25 27.09
C GLU A 165 16.50 1.76 26.66
N VAL A 166 16.59 3.01 26.20
CA VAL A 166 17.82 3.55 25.64
C VAL A 166 18.15 4.90 26.27
N THR A 167 19.39 5.04 26.74
CA THR A 167 19.96 6.32 27.16
C THR A 167 21.15 6.69 26.28
N LEU A 168 21.10 7.87 25.66
CA LEU A 168 22.17 8.46 24.87
C LEU A 168 22.96 9.44 25.75
N LEU A 169 24.21 9.10 26.05
CA LEU A 169 25.14 9.92 26.81
C LEU A 169 26.06 10.67 25.85
N HIS A 170 26.11 11.99 25.99
CA HIS A 170 26.98 12.84 25.19
C HIS A 170 27.72 13.87 26.04
N ARG A 171 29.00 14.06 25.74
CA ARG A 171 29.88 14.99 26.46
C ARG A 171 29.68 16.45 26.06
N GLY A 172 29.21 16.69 24.83
CA GLY A 172 28.95 18.03 24.31
C GLY A 172 27.63 18.57 24.83
N GLU A 173 27.43 19.87 24.65
CA GLU A 173 26.21 20.57 25.10
C GLU A 173 24.99 20.26 24.22
N TRP A 174 25.20 19.80 22.99
CA TRP A 174 24.13 19.42 22.05
C TRP A 174 24.56 18.26 21.15
N LEU A 175 23.59 17.60 20.51
CA LEU A 175 23.83 16.45 19.65
C LEU A 175 24.35 16.84 18.26
N MET A 176 25.21 15.99 17.71
CA MET A 176 25.79 16.12 16.38
C MET A 176 26.55 17.43 16.17
N GLU A 177 27.40 17.83 17.13
CA GLU A 177 28.04 19.14 17.20
C GLU A 177 28.96 19.49 16.01
N GLN A 178 29.34 18.49 15.21
CA GLN A 178 30.08 18.67 13.96
C GLN A 178 29.18 18.90 12.74
N GLN A 179 27.89 18.58 12.83
CA GLN A 179 26.88 18.63 11.77
C GLN A 179 25.72 19.60 12.09
N THR A 180 25.63 20.11 13.31
CA THR A 180 24.53 20.98 13.78
C THR A 180 25.09 22.15 14.58
N ASP A 181 24.30 23.23 14.65
CA ASP A 181 24.48 24.22 15.71
C ASP A 181 23.70 23.83 16.98
N ALA A 182 23.90 24.63 18.03
CA ALA A 182 23.25 24.42 19.32
C ALA A 182 21.72 24.34 19.20
N PHE A 183 21.10 25.16 18.34
CA PHE A 183 19.66 25.19 18.18
C PHE A 183 19.15 23.89 17.53
N ALA A 184 19.69 23.52 16.37
CA ALA A 184 19.31 22.29 15.69
C ALA A 184 19.62 21.04 16.54
N GLY A 185 20.73 21.05 17.28
CA GLY A 185 21.09 19.97 18.19
C GLY A 185 20.10 19.80 19.36
N GLN A 186 19.59 20.91 19.91
CA GLN A 186 18.54 20.88 20.93
C GLN A 186 17.19 20.40 20.37
N GLN A 187 16.82 20.84 19.15
CA GLN A 187 15.60 20.34 18.50
C GLN A 187 15.70 18.84 18.20
N LEU A 188 16.87 18.37 17.75
CA LEU A 188 17.14 16.95 17.57
C LEU A 188 17.01 16.17 18.88
N GLN A 189 17.54 16.71 19.99
CA GLN A 189 17.38 16.12 21.33
C GLN A 189 15.90 15.95 21.69
N SER A 190 15.11 17.03 21.60
CA SER A 190 13.67 17.00 21.90
C SER A 190 12.92 15.96 21.06
N GLN A 191 13.27 15.83 19.78
CA GLN A 191 12.68 14.84 18.88
C GLN A 191 13.05 13.39 19.25
N LEU A 192 14.25 13.14 19.77
CA LEU A 192 14.66 11.81 20.25
C LEU A 192 14.00 11.46 21.59
N GLU A 193 13.88 12.43 22.49
CA GLU A 193 13.23 12.27 23.79
C GLU A 193 11.73 11.99 23.63
N ALA A 194 11.04 12.66 22.70
CA ALA A 194 9.65 12.37 22.34
C ALA A 194 9.44 10.93 21.82
N ARG A 195 10.51 10.27 21.36
CA ARG A 195 10.52 8.86 20.92
C ARG A 195 10.96 7.88 22.03
N GLY A 196 11.12 8.38 23.25
CA GLY A 196 11.49 7.59 24.43
C GLY A 196 12.96 7.22 24.49
N ILE A 197 13.85 8.04 23.91
CA ILE A 197 15.30 7.92 24.05
C ILE A 197 15.75 8.96 25.08
N GLY A 198 16.21 8.52 26.24
CA GLY A 198 16.71 9.44 27.26
C GLY A 198 18.02 10.08 26.81
N CYS A 199 18.09 11.40 26.69
CA CYS A 199 19.30 12.09 26.27
C CYS A 199 19.96 12.80 27.47
N VAL A 200 21.25 12.55 27.68
CA VAL A 200 22.03 13.18 28.76
C VAL A 200 23.21 13.92 28.16
N MET A 201 23.09 15.23 28.07
CA MET A 201 24.09 16.13 27.50
C MET A 201 25.08 16.62 28.56
N ALA A 202 26.17 17.22 28.11
CA ALA A 202 27.22 17.82 28.95
C ALA A 202 27.71 16.89 30.07
N CYS A 203 27.75 15.58 29.82
CA CYS A 203 28.09 14.58 30.84
C CYS A 203 29.50 14.02 30.66
N ARG A 204 30.12 13.63 31.78
CA ARG A 204 31.40 12.90 31.81
C ARG A 204 31.21 11.55 32.45
N ILE A 205 31.76 10.53 31.83
CA ILE A 205 31.62 9.14 32.27
C ILE A 205 32.80 8.81 33.18
N ALA A 206 32.53 8.41 34.41
CA ALA A 206 33.53 8.00 35.38
C ALA A 206 33.96 6.53 35.14
N ALA A 207 32.99 5.63 35.00
CA ALA A 207 33.24 4.21 34.78
C ALA A 207 32.03 3.50 34.16
N ILE A 208 32.30 2.43 33.43
CA ILE A 208 31.32 1.41 33.03
C ILE A 208 31.48 0.23 33.99
N ARG A 209 30.39 -0.21 34.61
CA ARG A 209 30.35 -1.37 35.52
C ARG A 209 29.58 -2.51 34.86
N GLU A 210 29.45 -3.65 35.52
CA GLU A 210 28.80 -4.84 34.96
C GLU A 210 27.32 -4.65 34.56
N ARG A 211 26.62 -3.68 35.16
CA ARG A 211 25.17 -3.49 34.98
C ARG A 211 24.75 -2.03 34.81
N ASP A 212 25.69 -1.09 34.86
CA ASP A 212 25.40 0.34 34.81
C ASP A 212 26.58 1.16 34.27
N VAL A 213 26.27 2.38 33.85
CA VAL A 213 27.24 3.42 33.50
C VAL A 213 27.13 4.54 34.52
N VAL A 214 28.26 4.91 35.11
CA VAL A 214 28.36 5.91 36.17
C VAL A 214 28.98 7.18 35.64
N LEU A 215 28.33 8.31 35.89
CA LEU A 215 28.84 9.64 35.56
C LEU A 215 29.72 10.20 36.68
N GLU A 216 30.58 11.16 36.36
CA GLU A 216 31.43 11.87 37.35
C GLU A 216 30.59 12.65 38.38
N ASP A 217 29.37 13.05 38.02
CA ASP A 217 28.43 13.75 38.91
C ASP A 217 27.63 12.82 39.83
N GLY A 218 27.89 11.50 39.78
CA GLY A 218 27.27 10.49 40.63
C GLY A 218 25.98 9.88 40.08
N ARG A 219 25.43 10.38 38.96
CA ARG A 219 24.28 9.73 38.31
C ARG A 219 24.66 8.38 37.70
N THR A 220 23.73 7.43 37.75
CA THR A 220 23.93 6.06 37.26
C THR A 220 22.80 5.64 36.31
N PHE A 221 23.15 5.01 35.20
CA PHE A 221 22.21 4.53 34.20
C PHE A 221 22.34 3.03 34.02
N ALA A 222 21.25 2.29 34.18
CA ALA A 222 21.25 0.84 34.00
C ALA A 222 21.61 0.48 32.55
N ALA A 223 22.51 -0.48 32.38
CA ALA A 223 23.00 -0.92 31.09
C ALA A 223 23.28 -2.42 31.13
N SER A 224 22.46 -3.21 30.43
CA SER A 224 22.82 -4.60 30.11
C SER A 224 23.74 -4.67 28.89
N ARG A 225 23.82 -3.58 28.12
CA ARG A 225 24.77 -3.40 27.01
C ARG A 225 25.12 -1.93 26.83
N VAL A 226 26.36 -1.66 26.42
CA VAL A 226 26.88 -0.32 26.16
C VAL A 226 27.43 -0.25 24.74
N VAL A 227 27.03 0.77 23.98
CA VAL A 227 27.47 0.99 22.60
C VAL A 227 28.36 2.22 22.53
N LEU A 228 29.60 2.05 22.07
CA LEU A 228 30.59 3.12 21.91
C LEU A 228 30.52 3.68 20.49
N ALA A 229 30.00 4.90 20.37
CA ALA A 229 29.90 5.67 19.13
C ALA A 229 30.74 6.96 19.19
N THR A 230 31.97 6.86 19.71
CA THR A 230 32.84 8.02 20.01
C THR A 230 33.75 8.47 18.86
N GLY A 231 33.40 8.09 17.63
CA GLY A 231 34.14 8.42 16.40
C GLY A 231 35.02 7.28 15.90
N VAL A 232 35.80 7.58 14.86
CA VAL A 232 36.67 6.62 14.17
C VAL A 232 38.05 7.20 13.93
N ARG A 233 39.04 6.32 13.77
CA ARG A 233 40.44 6.66 13.45
C ARG A 233 40.93 5.88 12.24
N PRO A 234 41.68 6.50 11.30
CA PRO A 234 42.28 5.81 10.16
C PRO A 234 43.08 4.57 10.59
N ASN A 235 42.88 3.45 9.89
CA ASN A 235 43.55 2.19 10.18
C ASN A 235 44.92 2.13 9.46
N ILE A 236 45.95 2.70 10.10
CA ILE A 236 47.26 2.94 9.49
C ILE A 236 48.39 2.05 10.03
N GLU A 237 48.13 1.23 11.06
CA GLU A 237 49.17 0.49 11.77
C GLU A 237 49.98 -0.44 10.86
N LEU A 238 49.31 -1.14 9.93
CA LEU A 238 50.00 -2.00 8.97
C LEU A 238 50.91 -1.17 8.04
N ALA A 239 50.43 -0.04 7.54
CA ALA A 239 51.21 0.83 6.66
C ALA A 239 52.44 1.43 7.37
N GLN A 240 52.27 1.87 8.63
CA GLN A 240 53.36 2.34 9.48
C GLN A 240 54.45 1.29 9.67
N ARG A 241 54.06 0.06 10.05
CA ARG A 241 55.00 -1.06 10.20
C ARG A 241 55.68 -1.45 8.88
N SER A 242 55.04 -1.15 7.75
CA SER A 242 55.56 -1.42 6.40
C SER A 242 56.46 -0.29 5.87
N GLY A 243 56.71 0.76 6.66
CA GLY A 243 57.60 1.86 6.31
C GLY A 243 56.98 2.97 5.46
N LEU A 244 55.65 3.05 5.36
CA LEU A 244 54.97 4.16 4.70
C LEU A 244 54.90 5.38 5.61
N GLU A 245 55.03 6.58 5.02
CA GLU A 245 54.78 7.83 5.75
C GLU A 245 53.31 7.91 6.17
N CYS A 246 53.07 7.96 7.48
CA CYS A 246 51.74 8.11 8.04
C CYS A 246 51.74 9.22 9.09
N ARG A 247 50.70 10.06 9.08
CA ARG A 247 50.47 11.09 10.10
C ARG A 247 49.13 10.82 10.79
N ARG A 248 48.07 11.51 10.37
CA ARG A 248 46.68 11.17 10.75
C ARG A 248 46.17 10.01 9.92
N GLY A 249 46.57 9.94 8.65
CA GLY A 249 46.33 8.83 7.71
C GLY A 249 47.63 8.42 6.98
N ILE A 250 47.52 7.50 6.03
CA ILE A 250 48.60 7.15 5.08
C ILE A 250 48.74 8.32 4.10
N VAL A 251 49.93 8.94 4.05
CA VAL A 251 50.15 10.14 3.24
C VAL A 251 50.19 9.77 1.77
N VAL A 252 49.31 10.38 0.97
CA VAL A 252 49.27 10.24 -0.49
C VAL A 252 49.16 11.58 -1.20
N ASP A 253 49.62 11.63 -2.44
CA ASP A 253 49.39 12.76 -3.35
C ASP A 253 47.94 12.79 -3.86
N ARG A 254 47.58 13.83 -4.64
CA ARG A 254 46.23 13.98 -5.21
C ARG A 254 45.89 12.96 -6.29
N GLN A 255 46.85 12.13 -6.71
CA GLN A 255 46.65 10.99 -7.60
C GLN A 255 46.64 9.66 -6.83
N MET A 256 46.53 9.71 -5.49
CA MET A 256 46.48 8.58 -4.55
C MET A 256 47.80 7.79 -4.44
N ALA A 257 48.94 8.39 -4.83
CA ALA A 257 50.26 7.75 -4.78
C ALA A 257 50.92 8.01 -3.44
N THR A 258 51.54 6.99 -2.86
CA THR A 258 52.48 7.19 -1.75
C THR A 258 53.86 7.59 -2.30
N ALA A 259 54.79 7.96 -1.43
CA ALA A 259 56.19 8.18 -1.82
C ALA A 259 56.89 6.91 -2.36
N LEU A 260 56.31 5.72 -2.15
CA LEU A 260 56.88 4.45 -2.57
C LEU A 260 56.27 4.01 -3.92
N PRO A 261 57.09 3.74 -4.95
CA PRO A 261 56.59 3.32 -6.27
C PRO A 261 55.77 2.04 -6.23
N GLY A 262 54.62 2.03 -6.93
CA GLY A 262 53.71 0.89 -6.98
C GLY A 262 52.87 0.68 -5.71
N VAL A 263 52.88 1.63 -4.77
CA VAL A 263 52.09 1.59 -3.54
C VAL A 263 51.16 2.80 -3.44
N SER A 264 49.88 2.54 -3.17
CA SER A 264 48.80 3.54 -3.12
C SER A 264 47.93 3.34 -1.88
N ALA A 265 47.17 4.37 -1.50
CA ALA A 265 46.15 4.24 -0.46
C ALA A 265 44.86 4.98 -0.86
N ILE A 266 43.71 4.38 -0.53
CA ILE A 266 42.37 4.94 -0.76
C ILE A 266 41.44 4.63 0.42
N GLY A 267 40.34 5.35 0.51
CA GLY A 267 39.38 5.21 1.59
C GLY A 267 39.74 6.04 2.82
N GLU A 268 39.06 5.79 3.94
CA GLU A 268 39.27 6.55 5.18
C GLU A 268 40.67 6.43 5.79
N CYS A 269 41.48 5.46 5.32
CA CYS A 269 42.84 5.27 5.78
C CYS A 269 43.83 6.31 5.22
N CYS A 270 43.47 7.03 4.15
CA CYS A 270 44.37 7.97 3.47
C CYS A 270 44.32 9.39 4.04
N GLU A 271 45.44 10.09 3.91
CA GLU A 271 45.61 11.51 4.18
C GLU A 271 46.10 12.23 2.92
N ILE A 272 45.39 13.27 2.50
CA ILE A 272 45.69 14.10 1.33
C ILE A 272 45.75 15.55 1.79
N ASP A 273 46.85 16.26 1.50
CA ASP A 273 47.06 17.66 1.92
C ASP A 273 46.80 17.91 3.41
N GLY A 274 47.19 16.94 4.26
CA GLY A 274 46.99 17.01 5.71
C GLY A 274 45.57 16.68 6.19
N ARG A 275 44.65 16.26 5.31
CA ARG A 275 43.24 15.99 5.63
C ARG A 275 42.88 14.51 5.44
N THR A 276 42.05 13.99 6.33
CA THR A 276 41.48 12.63 6.27
C THR A 276 39.97 12.71 6.03
N TRP A 277 39.40 11.70 5.37
CA TRP A 277 37.98 11.71 4.97
C TRP A 277 37.21 10.57 5.64
N GLY A 278 36.28 10.90 6.54
CA GLY A 278 35.39 9.93 7.20
C GLY A 278 34.06 9.70 6.46
N LEU A 279 34.00 10.04 5.17
CA LEU A 279 32.78 9.99 4.35
C LEU A 279 32.99 9.05 3.16
N VAL A 280 31.94 8.35 2.76
CA VAL A 280 32.00 7.36 1.68
C VAL A 280 32.21 8.00 0.31
N ALA A 281 31.55 9.11 0.02
CA ALA A 281 31.61 9.72 -1.30
C ALA A 281 33.04 10.18 -1.72
N PRO A 282 33.84 10.82 -0.84
CA PRO A 282 35.27 11.02 -1.08
C PRO A 282 36.02 9.71 -1.37
N CYS A 283 35.75 8.67 -0.58
CA CYS A 283 36.42 7.37 -0.73
C CYS A 283 36.14 6.72 -2.10
N LEU A 284 34.91 6.84 -2.61
CA LEU A 284 34.55 6.36 -3.95
C LEU A 284 35.26 7.17 -5.04
N ARG A 285 35.39 8.49 -4.86
CA ARG A 285 36.12 9.35 -5.81
C ARG A 285 37.62 9.07 -5.82
N GLN A 286 38.23 8.81 -4.67
CA GLN A 286 39.62 8.37 -4.56
C GLN A 286 39.86 7.09 -5.36
N ALA A 287 38.94 6.12 -5.28
CA ALA A 287 39.01 4.89 -6.06
C ALA A 287 38.96 5.14 -7.58
N GLU A 288 38.16 6.10 -8.05
CA GLU A 288 38.09 6.47 -9.46
C GLU A 288 39.36 7.14 -9.99
N VAL A 289 39.94 8.05 -9.19
CA VAL A 289 41.21 8.73 -9.52
C VAL A 289 42.33 7.70 -9.61
N LEU A 290 42.44 6.82 -8.61
CA LEU A 290 43.44 5.76 -8.61
C LEU A 290 43.25 4.80 -9.80
N ALA A 291 42.01 4.39 -10.10
CA ALA A 291 41.73 3.53 -11.25
C ALA A 291 42.19 4.17 -12.57
N ALA A 292 41.92 5.46 -12.78
CA ALA A 292 42.34 6.19 -13.97
C ALA A 292 43.87 6.19 -14.12
N ARG A 293 44.59 6.47 -13.02
CA ARG A 293 46.05 6.44 -12.98
C ARG A 293 46.62 5.05 -13.28
N LEU A 294 46.08 3.99 -12.67
CA LEU A 294 46.53 2.62 -12.88
C LEU A 294 46.32 2.13 -14.32
N CYS A 295 45.29 2.64 -15.00
CA CYS A 295 45.03 2.41 -16.42
C CYS A 295 45.89 3.28 -17.36
N ALA A 296 46.90 3.99 -16.84
CA ALA A 296 47.75 4.91 -17.60
C ALA A 296 46.97 6.02 -18.34
N MET A 297 45.80 6.39 -17.83
CA MET A 297 44.98 7.51 -18.31
C MET A 297 44.66 8.43 -17.12
N PRO A 298 45.68 9.10 -16.53
CA PRO A 298 45.46 9.93 -15.36
C PRO A 298 44.46 11.04 -15.68
N GLY A 299 43.39 11.08 -14.88
CA GLY A 299 42.38 12.13 -14.95
C GLY A 299 42.77 13.34 -14.11
N ALA A 300 41.79 14.22 -13.88
CA ALA A 300 41.96 15.32 -12.94
C ALA A 300 42.35 14.81 -11.54
N ASP A 301 43.19 15.60 -10.87
CA ASP A 301 43.57 15.40 -9.47
C ASP A 301 42.36 15.23 -8.56
N PHE A 302 42.54 14.49 -7.47
CA PHE A 302 41.53 14.41 -6.42
C PHE A 302 41.25 15.82 -5.88
N SER A 303 40.03 16.28 -6.15
CA SER A 303 39.38 17.37 -5.47
C SER A 303 38.05 16.85 -4.93
N TRP A 304 37.68 17.35 -3.75
CA TRP A 304 36.40 17.00 -3.14
C TRP A 304 35.69 18.25 -2.67
N GLN A 305 34.42 18.35 -3.07
CA GLN A 305 33.47 19.31 -2.55
C GLN A 305 32.47 18.55 -1.70
N ASP A 306 32.15 19.08 -0.53
CA ASP A 306 31.21 18.42 0.38
C ASP A 306 29.86 18.16 -0.32
N SER A 307 29.38 16.94 -0.23
CA SER A 307 28.09 16.50 -0.77
C SER A 307 27.00 16.44 0.31
N GLY A 308 27.35 16.84 1.53
CA GLY A 308 26.49 16.85 2.70
C GLY A 308 26.38 15.52 3.43
N THR A 309 25.90 15.61 4.67
CA THR A 309 25.63 14.52 5.60
C THR A 309 24.13 14.49 5.88
N ARG A 310 23.53 13.30 5.82
CA ARG A 310 22.11 13.09 6.14
C ARG A 310 21.97 12.11 7.31
N LEU A 311 21.12 12.46 8.28
CA LEU A 311 20.79 11.59 9.40
C LEU A 311 19.85 10.47 8.96
N LYS A 312 20.11 9.23 9.39
CA LYS A 312 19.28 8.05 9.08
C LYS A 312 18.47 7.60 10.29
N VAL A 313 17.58 8.47 10.73
CA VAL A 313 16.59 8.15 11.77
C VAL A 313 15.21 8.29 11.15
N THR A 314 14.44 7.20 11.13
CA THR A 314 13.09 7.21 10.58
C THR A 314 12.23 8.28 11.27
N GLY A 315 11.68 9.21 10.48
CA GLY A 315 10.84 10.31 10.98
C GLY A 315 11.60 11.52 11.52
N ILE A 316 12.95 11.55 11.45
CA ILE A 316 13.74 12.76 11.71
C ILE A 316 14.59 13.04 10.47
N GLU A 317 14.24 14.07 9.71
CA GLU A 317 15.05 14.51 8.58
C GLU A 317 16.04 15.58 9.02
N LEU A 318 17.33 15.33 8.81
CA LEU A 318 18.39 16.30 9.07
C LEU A 318 19.45 16.18 7.98
N PHE A 319 19.85 17.32 7.44
CA PHE A 319 20.88 17.44 6.41
C PHE A 319 21.82 18.60 6.69
N SER A 320 23.13 18.40 6.49
CA SER A 320 24.13 19.47 6.63
C SER A 320 25.21 19.36 5.54
N ALA A 321 25.65 20.47 4.96
CA ALA A 321 26.73 20.49 3.97
C ALA A 321 27.59 21.76 4.11
N GLY A 322 28.89 21.66 3.84
CA GLY A 322 29.82 22.78 3.88
C GLY A 322 30.31 23.14 5.28
N GLU A 323 30.74 24.39 5.47
CA GLU A 323 31.16 24.91 6.77
C GLU A 323 29.94 25.12 7.67
N LEU A 324 30.00 24.72 8.94
CA LEU A 324 28.85 24.87 9.87
C LEU A 324 29.14 25.81 11.05
N VAL A 325 30.42 26.12 11.26
CA VAL A 325 30.87 27.10 12.25
C VAL A 325 31.10 28.41 11.51
N ALA A 326 30.36 29.44 11.89
CA ALA A 326 30.53 30.77 11.32
C ALA A 326 31.82 31.41 11.84
N GLY A 327 32.64 31.95 10.95
CA GLY A 327 33.75 32.84 11.28
C GLY A 327 33.27 34.28 11.56
N GLU A 328 34.16 35.13 12.08
CA GLU A 328 33.83 36.52 12.47
C GLU A 328 33.31 37.40 11.32
N ARG A 329 33.60 37.02 10.07
CA ARG A 329 33.22 37.77 8.85
C ARG A 329 32.09 37.10 8.07
N ASP A 330 31.52 36.02 8.59
CA ASP A 330 30.50 35.25 7.88
C ASP A 330 29.10 35.78 8.20
N GLU A 331 28.27 35.91 7.18
CA GLU A 331 26.85 36.20 7.33
C GLU A 331 26.09 34.90 7.59
N GLN A 332 25.27 34.90 8.63
CA GLN A 332 24.45 33.77 9.00
C GLN A 332 22.97 34.08 8.78
N TRP A 333 22.32 33.29 7.94
CA TRP A 333 20.90 33.42 7.67
C TRP A 333 20.17 32.19 8.19
N THR A 334 19.15 32.39 9.02
CA THR A 334 18.41 31.30 9.68
C THR A 334 16.91 31.48 9.54
N SER A 335 16.20 30.36 9.45
CA SER A 335 14.74 30.28 9.48
C SER A 335 14.33 29.14 10.42
N TRP A 336 13.35 29.41 11.28
CA TRP A 336 12.75 28.43 12.17
C TRP A 336 11.23 28.53 12.08
N ASP A 337 10.57 27.42 11.76
CA ASP A 337 9.13 27.26 11.87
C ASP A 337 8.80 26.38 13.08
N PRO A 338 8.30 26.95 14.19
CA PRO A 338 7.96 26.18 15.39
C PRO A 338 6.75 25.27 15.21
N LEU A 339 5.89 25.50 14.22
CA LEU A 339 4.71 24.67 13.97
C LEU A 339 5.08 23.46 13.13
N ALA A 340 5.87 23.66 12.07
CA ALA A 340 6.37 22.58 11.24
C ALA A 340 7.61 21.88 11.85
N GLN A 341 8.25 22.49 12.86
CA GLN A 341 9.54 22.08 13.41
C GLN A 341 10.65 22.04 12.33
N HIS A 342 10.59 22.97 11.37
CA HIS A 342 11.55 23.09 10.28
C HIS A 342 12.59 24.16 10.60
N TYR A 343 13.85 23.77 10.67
CA TYR A 343 14.97 24.69 10.84
C TYR A 343 15.85 24.69 9.60
N ARG A 344 16.20 25.88 9.10
CA ARG A 344 17.11 26.08 7.98
C ARG A 344 18.14 27.11 8.37
N ARG A 345 19.41 26.85 8.04
CA ARG A 345 20.52 27.78 8.24
C ARG A 345 21.45 27.74 7.04
N LEU A 346 21.77 28.92 6.52
CA LEU A 346 22.75 29.15 5.48
C LEU A 346 23.88 30.02 6.02
N LEU A 347 25.11 29.69 5.68
CA LEU A 347 26.30 30.51 5.97
C LEU A 347 26.86 31.06 4.67
N LEU A 348 27.13 32.37 4.65
CA LEU A 348 27.67 33.08 3.51
C LEU A 348 28.98 33.78 3.89
N ARG A 349 29.96 33.72 2.99
CA ARG A 349 31.24 34.46 3.09
C ARG A 349 31.49 35.21 1.80
N ASP A 350 31.69 36.52 1.89
CA ASP A 350 31.84 37.42 0.73
C ASP A 350 30.71 37.25 -0.31
N GLY A 351 29.47 37.10 0.18
CA GLY A 351 28.27 36.89 -0.64
C GLY A 351 28.13 35.48 -1.24
N LYS A 352 29.04 34.54 -0.96
CA LYS A 352 29.01 33.16 -1.46
C LYS A 352 28.55 32.18 -0.40
N LEU A 353 27.67 31.23 -0.76
CA LEU A 353 27.19 30.18 0.13
C LEU A 353 28.33 29.23 0.51
N CYS A 354 28.70 29.16 1.79
CA CYS A 354 29.75 28.27 2.28
C CYS A 354 29.22 27.13 3.18
N GLY A 355 27.99 27.22 3.67
CA GLY A 355 27.40 26.26 4.60
C GLY A 355 25.88 26.16 4.55
N VAL A 356 25.34 24.96 4.78
CA VAL A 356 23.90 24.63 4.76
C VAL A 356 23.59 23.67 5.90
N LEU A 357 22.53 23.93 6.66
CA LEU A 357 21.96 23.05 7.68
C LEU A 357 20.43 23.08 7.59
N LEU A 358 19.81 21.91 7.46
CA LEU A 358 18.36 21.71 7.35
C LEU A 358 17.93 20.65 8.36
N LEU A 359 16.83 20.90 9.06
CA LEU A 359 16.15 19.96 9.97
C LEU A 359 14.65 20.04 9.70
N GLY A 360 13.98 18.89 9.60
CA GLY A 360 12.56 18.79 9.26
C GLY A 360 12.33 18.66 7.76
N ASP A 361 12.49 19.74 6.99
CA ASP A 361 12.38 19.72 5.52
C ASP A 361 13.75 19.74 4.86
N CYS A 362 14.13 18.60 4.27
CA CYS A 362 15.38 18.43 3.55
C CYS A 362 15.23 18.37 2.02
N ALA A 363 14.09 18.76 1.45
CA ALA A 363 13.84 18.69 0.00
C ALA A 363 14.89 19.47 -0.81
N ASN A 364 15.29 20.64 -0.31
CA ASN A 364 16.27 21.52 -0.95
C ASN A 364 17.74 21.16 -0.68
N ALA A 365 18.02 20.01 -0.05
CA ALA A 365 19.39 19.58 0.24
C ALA A 365 20.28 19.50 -1.02
N ALA A 366 19.80 18.85 -2.08
CA ALA A 366 20.55 18.67 -3.32
C ALA A 366 20.82 20.00 -4.07
N PRO A 367 19.83 20.86 -4.35
CA PRO A 367 20.07 22.13 -5.05
C PRO A 367 20.98 23.07 -4.25
N LEU A 368 20.80 23.18 -2.93
CA LEU A 368 21.66 24.04 -2.09
C LEU A 368 23.11 23.54 -2.03
N THR A 369 23.31 22.22 -1.99
CA THR A 369 24.66 21.64 -2.03
C THR A 369 25.37 21.92 -3.35
N ALA A 370 24.65 21.87 -4.48
CA ALA A 370 25.20 22.18 -5.80
C ALA A 370 25.61 23.66 -5.93
N GLN A 371 25.09 24.55 -5.08
CA GLN A 371 25.37 25.98 -5.10
C GLN A 371 26.47 26.40 -4.11
N LEU A 372 27.08 25.46 -3.36
CA LEU A 372 28.21 25.78 -2.47
C LEU A 372 29.36 26.45 -3.26
N GLY A 373 29.86 27.57 -2.74
CA GLY A 373 30.89 28.41 -3.37
C GLY A 373 30.36 29.41 -4.39
N THR A 374 29.05 29.45 -4.66
CA THR A 374 28.43 30.42 -5.58
C THR A 374 27.78 31.58 -4.82
N SER A 375 27.62 32.73 -5.48
CA SER A 375 27.00 33.92 -4.90
C SER A 375 25.49 33.71 -4.74
N ALA A 376 24.97 33.93 -3.52
CA ALA A 376 23.64 33.53 -3.10
C ALA A 376 22.68 34.72 -2.90
N PRO A 377 21.50 34.79 -3.57
CA PRO A 377 20.43 35.72 -3.22
C PRO A 377 19.67 35.31 -1.93
N PRO A 378 19.08 36.29 -1.20
CA PRO A 378 18.22 36.08 -0.02
C PRO A 378 17.07 35.08 -0.21
N GLU A 379 16.57 34.98 -1.44
CA GLU A 379 15.44 34.14 -1.84
C GLU A 379 15.72 32.64 -1.67
N TRP A 380 16.97 32.21 -1.46
CA TRP A 380 17.32 30.79 -1.27
C TRP A 380 16.92 30.20 0.09
N LEU A 381 16.70 31.03 1.13
CA LEU A 381 16.03 30.53 2.36
C LEU A 381 14.55 30.24 2.12
N PHE A 382 13.95 31.02 1.22
CA PHE A 382 12.53 31.15 1.02
C PHE A 382 12.23 30.97 -0.46
N ASP A 383 12.64 29.84 -1.04
CA ASP A 383 12.15 29.45 -2.36
C ASP A 383 10.63 29.59 -2.33
N PRO A 384 9.98 30.38 -3.20
CA PRO A 384 8.52 30.58 -3.18
C PRO A 384 7.73 29.27 -3.33
N SER A 385 8.38 28.20 -3.83
CA SER A 385 7.83 26.84 -3.91
C SER A 385 8.06 25.98 -2.67
N SER A 386 8.95 26.41 -1.75
CA SER A 386 9.20 25.76 -0.46
C SER A 386 8.56 26.60 0.65
N THR A 387 7.74 25.96 1.47
CA THR A 387 7.07 26.54 2.65
C THR A 387 7.85 27.71 3.27
N GLN A 388 7.36 28.95 3.07
CA GLN A 388 7.76 30.08 3.92
C GLN A 388 7.58 29.61 5.37
N PRO A 389 8.53 29.85 6.28
CA PRO A 389 8.30 29.54 7.69
C PRO A 389 7.03 30.28 8.09
N ARG A 390 6.08 29.57 8.69
CA ARG A 390 4.80 30.15 9.15
C ARG A 390 5.00 31.35 10.08
N ALA A 391 6.21 31.51 10.65
CA ALA A 391 6.63 32.63 11.46
C ALA A 391 7.06 33.90 10.69
N ALA A 392 7.59 33.81 9.46
CA ALA A 392 8.08 34.98 8.70
C ALA A 392 7.00 35.46 7.71
N GLY A 393 5.95 36.10 8.22
CA GLY A 393 4.87 36.59 7.35
C GLY A 393 3.75 37.40 8.01
N GLN A 394 3.82 37.72 9.30
CA GLN A 394 2.90 38.72 9.89
C GLN A 394 3.45 40.13 9.71
N ILE A 395 3.28 40.70 8.52
CA ILE A 395 2.75 42.06 8.43
C ILE A 395 1.50 41.98 7.56
N THR A 396 0.38 42.27 8.22
CA THR A 396 -1.02 42.17 7.80
C THR A 396 -1.26 42.39 6.30
N MET A 397 -1.41 41.28 5.57
CA MET A 397 -2.38 41.09 4.48
C MET A 397 -2.93 39.67 4.65
N THR A 398 -3.76 39.48 5.68
CA THR A 398 -4.38 38.19 5.99
C THR A 398 -5.31 37.79 4.85
N LYS A 399 -5.00 36.65 4.20
CA LYS A 399 -6.03 35.93 3.44
C LYS A 399 -7.25 35.76 4.35
N PRO A 400 -8.47 36.04 3.87
CA PRO A 400 -9.66 35.75 4.64
C PRO A 400 -9.66 34.28 5.07
N VAL A 401 -10.10 34.00 6.29
CA VAL A 401 -10.13 32.66 6.86
C VAL A 401 -11.45 31.99 6.46
N LEU A 402 -11.35 30.84 5.80
CA LEU A 402 -12.49 29.97 5.50
C LEU A 402 -12.46 28.78 6.46
N VAL A 403 -13.45 28.69 7.35
CA VAL A 403 -13.60 27.54 8.23
C VAL A 403 -14.59 26.55 7.64
N LEU A 404 -14.20 25.28 7.57
CA LEU A 404 -15.09 24.15 7.26
C LEU A 404 -15.33 23.34 8.54
N ILE A 405 -16.58 23.20 8.97
CA ILE A 405 -16.96 22.33 10.09
C ILE A 405 -17.57 21.04 9.54
N GLY A 406 -16.86 19.94 9.70
CA GLY A 406 -17.28 18.61 9.24
C GLY A 406 -16.47 18.15 8.03
N HIS A 407 -15.53 17.23 8.28
CA HIS A 407 -14.67 16.64 7.25
C HIS A 407 -15.13 15.23 6.83
N GLY A 408 -16.41 15.12 6.44
CA GLY A 408 -16.96 13.90 5.82
C GLY A 408 -16.73 13.85 4.31
N MET A 409 -17.37 12.90 3.61
CA MET A 409 -17.28 12.76 2.15
C MET A 409 -17.57 14.09 1.42
N VAL A 410 -18.64 14.79 1.83
CA VAL A 410 -19.06 16.07 1.23
C VAL A 410 -18.09 17.19 1.56
N GLY A 411 -17.63 17.27 2.82
CA GLY A 411 -16.64 18.26 3.25
C GLY A 411 -15.32 18.12 2.50
N HIS A 412 -14.83 16.89 2.31
CA HIS A 412 -13.63 16.65 1.51
C HIS A 412 -13.83 17.02 0.04
N HIS A 413 -14.97 16.65 -0.57
CA HIS A 413 -15.27 17.05 -1.94
C HIS A 413 -15.34 18.57 -2.09
N PHE A 414 -15.89 19.29 -1.11
CA PHE A 414 -15.86 20.75 -1.07
C PHE A 414 -14.43 21.30 -1.08
N LEU A 415 -13.52 20.70 -0.30
CA LEU A 415 -12.10 21.07 -0.33
C LEU A 415 -11.46 20.77 -1.70
N GLU A 416 -11.75 19.63 -2.33
CA GLU A 416 -11.29 19.34 -3.70
C GLU A 416 -11.78 20.42 -4.68
N GLN A 417 -13.04 20.87 -4.56
CA GLN A 417 -13.59 21.94 -5.39
C GLN A 417 -12.97 23.32 -5.09
N CYS A 418 -12.60 23.58 -3.84
CA CYS A 418 -11.83 24.77 -3.47
C CYS A 418 -10.44 24.74 -4.09
N VAL A 419 -9.79 23.57 -4.10
CA VAL A 419 -8.49 23.40 -4.75
C VAL A 419 -8.59 23.62 -6.25
N SER A 420 -9.54 22.97 -6.92
CA SER A 420 -9.71 23.10 -8.37
C SER A 420 -10.03 24.52 -8.85
N ARG A 421 -10.60 25.36 -7.97
CA ARG A 421 -10.92 26.78 -8.23
C ARG A 421 -9.86 27.75 -7.67
N ASN A 422 -8.72 27.25 -7.18
CA ASN A 422 -7.68 28.04 -6.52
C ASN A 422 -8.14 28.85 -5.29
N LEU A 423 -9.26 28.48 -4.66
CA LEU A 423 -9.75 29.13 -3.45
C LEU A 423 -8.81 28.93 -2.25
N HIS A 424 -8.09 27.80 -2.20
CA HIS A 424 -7.02 27.56 -1.23
C HIS A 424 -5.87 28.58 -1.33
N GLN A 425 -5.74 29.26 -2.48
CA GLN A 425 -4.78 30.36 -2.64
C GLN A 425 -5.36 31.70 -2.20
N GLN A 426 -6.69 31.85 -2.19
CA GLN A 426 -7.39 33.08 -1.81
C GLN A 426 -7.75 33.13 -0.32
N TYR A 427 -8.14 31.99 0.25
CA TYR A 427 -8.52 31.84 1.65
C TYR A 427 -7.46 31.05 2.43
N ARG A 428 -7.32 31.36 3.72
CA ARG A 428 -6.72 30.41 4.67
C ARG A 428 -7.80 29.41 5.07
N ILE A 429 -7.70 28.17 4.63
CA ILE A 429 -8.73 27.16 4.90
C ILE A 429 -8.38 26.34 6.15
N VAL A 430 -9.29 26.28 7.13
CA VAL A 430 -9.19 25.44 8.32
C VAL A 430 -10.40 24.50 8.38
N ALA A 431 -10.16 23.19 8.31
CA ALA A 431 -11.18 22.16 8.34
C ALA A 431 -11.16 21.40 9.67
N PHE A 432 -12.28 21.45 10.39
CA PHE A 432 -12.48 20.72 11.64
C PHE A 432 -13.21 19.39 11.42
N CYS A 433 -12.75 18.35 12.11
CA CYS A 433 -13.36 17.04 12.13
C CYS A 433 -13.44 16.53 13.56
N GLU A 434 -14.64 16.12 13.99
CA GLU A 434 -14.82 15.46 15.29
C GLU A 434 -14.23 14.04 15.31
N GLU A 435 -14.19 13.37 14.17
CA GLU A 435 -13.62 12.04 14.05
C GLU A 435 -12.09 12.08 13.96
N ARG A 436 -11.45 11.03 14.49
CA ARG A 436 -9.98 10.84 14.45
C ARG A 436 -9.44 10.51 13.06
N TYR A 437 -10.33 10.19 12.12
CA TYR A 437 -9.96 9.84 10.75
C TYR A 437 -10.26 11.00 9.80
N ALA A 438 -9.38 11.19 8.80
CA ALA A 438 -9.70 12.04 7.66
C ALA A 438 -10.83 11.43 6.83
N ALA A 439 -11.42 12.21 5.92
CA ALA A 439 -12.62 11.78 5.19
C ALA A 439 -12.43 10.43 4.49
N TYR A 440 -13.37 9.52 4.74
CA TYR A 440 -13.42 8.17 4.18
C TYR A 440 -14.79 7.90 3.55
N ASP A 441 -14.84 6.85 2.74
CA ASP A 441 -16.05 6.44 2.03
C ASP A 441 -17.04 5.75 2.97
N ARG A 442 -18.05 6.51 3.40
CA ARG A 442 -19.12 6.01 4.27
C ARG A 442 -20.12 5.10 3.56
N VAL A 443 -20.19 5.15 2.23
CA VAL A 443 -21.10 4.30 1.45
C VAL A 443 -20.62 2.85 1.47
N HIS A 444 -19.31 2.62 1.60
CA HIS A 444 -18.70 1.29 1.60
C HIS A 444 -18.32 0.79 3.01
N LEU A 445 -18.93 1.32 4.07
CA LEU A 445 -18.62 0.93 5.45
C LEU A 445 -18.81 -0.56 5.74
N SER A 446 -19.78 -1.21 5.08
CA SER A 446 -20.02 -2.64 5.25
C SER A 446 -18.83 -3.51 4.79
N GLU A 447 -17.99 -3.01 3.90
CA GLU A 447 -16.79 -3.72 3.42
C GLU A 447 -15.66 -3.75 4.45
N TYR A 448 -15.73 -2.92 5.51
CA TYR A 448 -14.79 -2.96 6.63
C TYR A 448 -14.81 -4.34 7.31
N PHE A 449 -16.02 -4.90 7.53
CA PHE A 449 -16.18 -6.25 8.07
C PHE A 449 -15.75 -7.37 7.11
N ALA A 450 -15.66 -7.08 5.82
CA ALA A 450 -15.12 -7.98 4.81
C ALA A 450 -13.57 -7.94 4.73
N GLY A 451 -12.91 -7.18 5.61
CA GLY A 451 -11.46 -7.12 5.73
C GLY A 451 -10.79 -5.94 5.02
N ARG A 452 -11.55 -4.94 4.54
CA ARG A 452 -10.97 -3.66 4.09
C ARG A 452 -10.48 -2.86 5.30
N SER A 453 -9.30 -2.26 5.19
CA SER A 453 -8.77 -1.37 6.23
C SER A 453 -9.38 0.03 6.13
N ALA A 454 -9.36 0.78 7.24
CA ALA A 454 -9.75 2.19 7.27
C ALA A 454 -9.00 3.02 6.22
N GLU A 455 -7.70 2.75 6.04
CA GLU A 455 -6.86 3.41 5.03
C GLU A 455 -7.35 3.14 3.61
N SER A 456 -7.83 1.93 3.30
CA SER A 456 -8.37 1.60 1.98
C SER A 456 -9.73 2.25 1.67
N LEU A 457 -10.40 2.78 2.69
CA LEU A 457 -11.63 3.56 2.58
C LEU A 457 -11.36 5.07 2.56
N SER A 458 -10.12 5.52 2.83
CA SER A 458 -9.77 6.94 2.80
C SER A 458 -10.05 7.56 1.44
N LEU A 459 -10.70 8.73 1.43
CA LEU A 459 -10.92 9.54 0.23
C LEU A 459 -9.76 10.51 -0.02
N VAL A 460 -8.95 10.78 1.01
CA VAL A 460 -7.80 11.67 0.92
C VAL A 460 -6.68 10.99 0.14
N LYS A 461 -6.20 11.65 -0.91
CA LYS A 461 -5.12 11.16 -1.77
C LYS A 461 -3.80 11.83 -1.43
N GLY A 462 -2.76 11.02 -1.23
CA GLY A 462 -1.40 11.52 -0.99
C GLY A 462 -1.37 12.56 0.12
N ASP A 463 -0.61 13.63 -0.09
CA ASP A 463 -0.42 14.71 0.87
C ASP A 463 -1.35 15.92 0.60
N PHE A 464 -2.59 15.68 0.12
CA PHE A 464 -3.56 16.70 -0.32
C PHE A 464 -3.64 17.96 0.56
N PHE A 465 -3.64 17.82 1.89
CA PHE A 465 -3.73 18.98 2.79
C PHE A 465 -2.44 19.80 2.80
N THR A 466 -1.30 19.12 2.86
CA THR A 466 0.03 19.75 2.84
C THR A 466 0.27 20.44 1.50
N ASP A 467 0.00 19.75 0.39
CA ASP A 467 0.22 20.25 -0.97
C ASP A 467 -0.61 21.51 -1.29
N ASN A 468 -1.79 21.64 -0.67
CA ASN A 468 -2.72 22.74 -0.92
C ASN A 468 -2.78 23.77 0.22
N GLY A 469 -1.93 23.66 1.24
CA GLY A 469 -1.89 24.57 2.38
C GLY A 469 -3.20 24.64 3.19
N ILE A 470 -3.96 23.54 3.24
CA ILE A 470 -5.21 23.43 3.99
C ILE A 470 -4.90 22.85 5.37
N GLU A 471 -5.37 23.52 6.43
CA GLU A 471 -5.19 23.06 7.80
C GLU A 471 -6.33 22.08 8.16
N LEU A 472 -6.01 20.80 8.38
CA LEU A 472 -6.97 19.80 8.85
C LEU A 472 -6.77 19.53 10.34
N ARG A 473 -7.84 19.66 11.12
CA ARG A 473 -7.86 19.37 12.56
C ARG A 473 -8.77 18.19 12.85
N LEU A 474 -8.17 17.06 13.19
CA LEU A 474 -8.86 15.80 13.49
C LEU A 474 -9.04 15.66 15.00
N SER A 475 -10.09 14.94 15.42
CA SER A 475 -10.46 14.81 16.84
C SER A 475 -10.72 16.15 17.55
N GLU A 476 -11.11 17.17 16.80
CA GLU A 476 -11.38 18.53 17.29
C GLU A 476 -12.83 18.91 16.96
N PRO A 477 -13.82 18.45 17.75
CA PRO A 477 -15.20 18.85 17.57
C PRO A 477 -15.38 20.34 17.88
N VAL A 478 -16.09 21.05 17.01
CA VAL A 478 -16.52 22.43 17.26
C VAL A 478 -17.71 22.39 18.22
N ALA A 479 -17.60 23.10 19.34
CA ALA A 479 -18.61 23.14 20.40
C ALA A 479 -19.57 24.32 20.26
N ALA A 480 -19.11 25.46 19.74
CA ALA A 480 -19.94 26.65 19.58
C ALA A 480 -19.49 27.51 18.38
N ILE A 481 -20.45 28.25 17.81
CA ILE A 481 -20.20 29.27 16.78
C ILE A 481 -20.72 30.60 17.33
N ASP A 482 -19.83 31.58 17.45
CA ASP A 482 -20.17 32.96 17.74
C ASP A 482 -20.18 33.74 16.42
N ARG A 483 -21.38 34.15 15.98
CA ARG A 483 -21.56 34.88 14.72
C ARG A 483 -21.26 36.37 14.83
N GLU A 484 -21.46 36.96 16.02
CA GLU A 484 -21.18 38.38 16.22
C GLU A 484 -19.68 38.61 16.29
N ALA A 485 -18.97 37.76 17.05
CA ALA A 485 -17.51 37.79 17.13
C ALA A 485 -16.80 37.12 15.94
N ARG A 486 -17.54 36.39 15.09
CA ARG A 486 -17.03 35.58 13.95
C ARG A 486 -15.95 34.59 14.37
N VAL A 487 -16.24 33.81 15.41
CA VAL A 487 -15.32 32.81 15.98
C VAL A 487 -16.01 31.45 16.08
N VAL A 488 -15.27 30.38 15.78
CA VAL A 488 -15.65 29.01 16.19
C VAL A 488 -14.84 28.62 17.42
N ARG A 489 -15.48 27.96 18.38
CA ARG A 489 -14.86 27.43 19.60
C ARG A 489 -14.83 25.91 19.54
N ASP A 490 -13.66 25.31 19.66
CA ASP A 490 -13.54 23.85 19.79
C ASP A 490 -13.92 23.38 21.21
N ALA A 491 -14.01 22.07 21.41
CA ALA A 491 -14.33 21.47 22.72
C ALA A 491 -13.26 21.70 23.80
N HIS A 492 -12.05 22.16 23.44
CA HIS A 492 -10.99 22.53 24.36
C HIS A 492 -10.99 24.03 24.70
N GLY A 493 -11.90 24.79 24.09
CA GLY A 493 -12.04 26.23 24.28
C GLY A 493 -11.13 27.07 23.40
N HIS A 494 -10.43 26.49 22.42
CA HIS A 494 -9.65 27.26 21.47
C HIS A 494 -10.56 27.99 20.48
N GLU A 495 -10.22 29.25 20.23
CA GLU A 495 -10.95 30.13 19.33
C GLU A 495 -10.27 30.21 17.97
N THR A 496 -11.04 30.05 16.90
CA THR A 496 -10.58 30.27 15.52
C THR A 496 -11.51 31.27 14.83
N HIS A 497 -10.96 32.43 14.45
CA HIS A 497 -11.70 33.45 13.71
C HIS A 497 -11.99 33.00 12.27
N TRP A 498 -13.13 33.42 11.71
CA TRP A 498 -13.52 33.11 10.34
C TRP A 498 -14.08 34.33 9.60
N ASP A 499 -13.81 34.42 8.31
CA ASP A 499 -14.43 35.38 7.39
C ASP A 499 -15.57 34.74 6.59
N LYS A 500 -15.41 33.44 6.30
CA LYS A 500 -16.45 32.58 5.72
C LYS A 500 -16.51 31.27 6.50
N LEU A 501 -17.72 30.74 6.68
CA LEU A 501 -17.96 29.50 7.40
C LEU A 501 -18.78 28.54 6.55
N VAL A 502 -18.38 27.26 6.50
CA VAL A 502 -19.11 26.21 5.79
C VAL A 502 -19.44 25.08 6.76
N LEU A 503 -20.73 24.80 6.93
CA LEU A 503 -21.24 23.71 7.76
C LEU A 503 -21.46 22.48 6.88
N ALA A 504 -20.64 21.46 7.08
CA ALA A 504 -20.71 20.14 6.45
C ALA A 504 -20.80 19.05 7.52
N THR A 505 -21.53 19.32 8.60
CA THR A 505 -21.65 18.50 9.82
C THR A 505 -22.40 17.18 9.60
N GLY A 506 -23.06 17.01 8.45
CA GLY A 506 -23.71 15.76 8.08
C GLY A 506 -24.93 15.44 8.95
N SER A 507 -25.02 14.20 9.39
CA SER A 507 -26.14 13.68 10.18
C SER A 507 -25.69 12.66 11.22
N TYR A 508 -26.49 12.52 12.27
CA TYR A 508 -26.30 11.53 13.33
C TYR A 508 -27.40 10.44 13.30
N PRO A 509 -27.12 9.22 13.79
CA PRO A 509 -28.11 8.14 13.85
C PRO A 509 -29.26 8.47 14.80
N PHE A 510 -30.50 8.26 14.35
CA PHE A 510 -31.66 8.37 15.21
C PHE A 510 -31.83 7.09 16.03
N VAL A 511 -31.73 7.22 17.36
CA VAL A 511 -32.06 6.16 18.32
C VAL A 511 -33.44 6.46 18.90
N PRO A 512 -34.45 5.58 18.73
CA PRO A 512 -35.77 5.82 19.30
C PRO A 512 -35.70 5.96 20.83
N PRO A 513 -36.50 6.84 21.44
CA PRO A 513 -36.48 7.05 22.89
C PRO A 513 -37.24 5.90 23.58
N MET A 514 -36.55 4.79 23.88
CA MET A 514 -37.08 3.70 24.70
C MET A 514 -36.18 3.40 25.91
N PRO A 515 -36.72 2.94 27.05
CA PRO A 515 -35.91 2.49 28.17
C PRO A 515 -34.89 1.41 27.74
N GLY A 516 -33.63 1.57 28.17
CA GLY A 516 -32.54 0.63 27.92
C GLY A 516 -31.85 0.74 26.55
N HIS A 517 -32.14 1.78 25.76
CA HIS A 517 -31.47 2.03 24.47
C HIS A 517 -29.97 2.31 24.60
N ASP A 518 -29.51 2.70 25.78
CA ASP A 518 -28.13 3.07 26.14
C ASP A 518 -27.38 2.00 26.94
N LEU A 519 -27.97 0.81 27.12
CA LEU A 519 -27.32 -0.31 27.80
C LEU A 519 -26.06 -0.77 27.06
N ASP A 520 -25.08 -1.29 27.81
CA ASP A 520 -23.93 -2.00 27.23
C ASP A 520 -24.43 -3.11 26.29
N GLY A 521 -23.93 -3.14 25.05
CA GLY A 521 -24.42 -4.04 23.99
C GLY A 521 -25.37 -3.39 22.99
N CYS A 522 -25.76 -2.13 23.20
CA CYS A 522 -26.49 -1.30 22.24
C CYS A 522 -25.52 -0.39 21.46
N PHE A 523 -25.61 -0.41 20.13
CA PHE A 523 -24.71 0.29 19.23
C PHE A 523 -25.47 1.06 18.14
N VAL A 524 -24.80 1.98 17.48
CA VAL A 524 -25.26 2.62 16.24
C VAL A 524 -24.35 2.22 15.08
N TYR A 525 -24.78 2.44 13.84
CA TYR A 525 -24.00 2.10 12.64
C TYR A 525 -23.78 3.36 11.78
N ARG A 526 -22.59 4.00 11.90
CA ARG A 526 -22.32 5.26 11.19
C ARG A 526 -20.86 5.60 10.95
N THR A 527 -19.99 5.36 11.92
CA THR A 527 -18.56 5.72 11.88
C THR A 527 -17.67 4.48 11.96
N LEU A 528 -16.40 4.60 11.57
CA LEU A 528 -15.44 3.50 11.74
C LEU A 528 -15.28 3.09 13.22
N ASP A 529 -15.38 4.05 14.15
CA ASP A 529 -15.31 3.79 15.59
C ASP A 529 -16.55 3.01 16.07
N ASP A 530 -17.71 3.24 15.47
CA ASP A 530 -18.89 2.40 15.71
C ASP A 530 -18.65 0.98 15.22
N LEU A 531 -18.03 0.82 14.05
CA LEU A 531 -17.76 -0.50 13.49
C LEU A 531 -16.74 -1.29 14.33
N ASP A 532 -15.70 -0.63 14.84
CA ASP A 532 -14.73 -1.23 15.76
C ASP A 532 -15.43 -1.72 17.03
N ARG A 533 -16.34 -0.92 17.60
CA ARG A 533 -17.12 -1.30 18.80
C ARG A 533 -18.07 -2.48 18.52
N ILE A 534 -18.73 -2.48 17.36
CA ILE A 534 -19.59 -3.58 16.92
C ILE A 534 -18.76 -4.85 16.73
N ALA A 535 -17.63 -4.79 16.04
CA ALA A 535 -16.75 -5.93 15.81
C ALA A 535 -16.21 -6.53 17.12
N ALA A 536 -15.80 -5.67 18.06
CA ALA A 536 -15.31 -6.09 19.36
C ALA A 536 -16.38 -6.86 20.14
N CYS A 537 -17.61 -6.33 20.20
CA CYS A 537 -18.73 -7.00 20.86
C CYS A 537 -19.13 -8.31 20.15
N ALA A 538 -19.18 -8.30 18.82
CA ALA A 538 -19.55 -9.44 18.01
C ALA A 538 -18.65 -10.68 18.25
N SER A 539 -17.37 -10.48 18.59
CA SER A 539 -16.44 -11.58 18.87
C SER A 539 -16.86 -12.51 20.02
N GLY A 540 -17.65 -11.99 20.97
CA GLY A 540 -18.19 -12.74 22.11
C GLY A 540 -19.70 -13.01 22.05
N ALA A 541 -20.37 -12.51 21.01
CA ALA A 541 -21.82 -12.62 20.84
C ALA A 541 -22.20 -13.76 19.88
N LYS A 542 -23.42 -14.29 20.02
CA LYS A 542 -24.00 -15.31 19.13
C LYS A 542 -25.16 -14.75 18.31
N ARG A 543 -25.92 -13.82 18.89
CA ARG A 543 -27.13 -13.22 18.29
C ARG A 543 -27.02 -11.70 18.25
N GLY A 544 -27.38 -11.12 17.11
CA GLY A 544 -27.44 -9.68 16.92
C GLY A 544 -28.78 -9.25 16.33
N VAL A 545 -29.33 -8.16 16.84
CA VAL A 545 -30.58 -7.57 16.34
C VAL A 545 -30.31 -6.19 15.77
N VAL A 546 -30.79 -5.91 14.57
CA VAL A 546 -30.83 -4.57 13.99
C VAL A 546 -32.23 -3.99 14.13
N ILE A 547 -32.35 -2.83 14.76
CA ILE A 547 -33.60 -2.08 14.83
C ILE A 547 -33.65 -1.08 13.68
N GLY A 548 -34.53 -1.33 12.72
CA GLY A 548 -34.69 -0.59 11.46
C GLY A 548 -34.41 -1.49 10.25
N GLY A 549 -35.41 -1.65 9.39
CA GLY A 549 -35.42 -2.41 8.14
C GLY A 549 -35.34 -1.54 6.89
N GLY A 550 -34.77 -0.33 7.02
CA GLY A 550 -34.39 0.51 5.90
C GLY A 550 -33.06 0.10 5.26
N LEU A 551 -32.56 0.91 4.33
CA LEU A 551 -31.32 0.65 3.58
C LEU A 551 -30.11 0.35 4.48
N LEU A 552 -29.77 1.29 5.38
CA LEU A 552 -28.67 1.15 6.32
C LEU A 552 -28.88 -0.01 7.30
N GLY A 553 -30.13 -0.31 7.65
CA GLY A 553 -30.45 -1.39 8.57
C GLY A 553 -30.20 -2.76 7.96
N LEU A 554 -30.54 -2.93 6.68
CA LEU A 554 -30.24 -4.15 5.94
C LEU A 554 -28.74 -4.31 5.67
N GLU A 555 -27.99 -3.21 5.51
CA GLU A 555 -26.53 -3.24 5.46
C GLU A 555 -25.89 -3.61 6.82
N ALA A 556 -26.39 -3.03 7.92
CA ALA A 556 -25.96 -3.41 9.26
C ALA A 556 -26.27 -4.88 9.56
N ALA A 557 -27.41 -5.40 9.09
CA ALA A 557 -27.74 -6.81 9.23
C ALA A 557 -26.79 -7.71 8.43
N ASN A 558 -26.38 -7.29 7.22
CA ASN A 558 -25.33 -7.96 6.47
C ASN A 558 -23.99 -7.96 7.22
N ALA A 559 -23.63 -6.84 7.85
CA ALA A 559 -22.41 -6.74 8.66
C ALA A 559 -22.40 -7.72 9.84
N LEU A 560 -23.48 -7.77 10.64
CA LEU A 560 -23.60 -8.73 11.75
C LEU A 560 -23.54 -10.19 11.26
N LYS A 561 -24.15 -10.47 10.12
CA LYS A 561 -24.09 -11.80 9.51
C LYS A 561 -22.68 -12.18 9.07
N GLN A 562 -21.93 -11.25 8.47
CA GLN A 562 -20.54 -11.49 8.07
C GLN A 562 -19.62 -11.70 9.28
N LEU A 563 -19.95 -11.11 10.43
CA LEU A 563 -19.32 -11.36 11.72
C LEU A 563 -19.70 -12.71 12.35
N GLY A 564 -20.58 -13.48 11.72
CA GLY A 564 -20.95 -14.83 12.15
C GLY A 564 -22.12 -14.89 13.14
N LEU A 565 -22.85 -13.80 13.34
CA LEU A 565 -23.98 -13.73 14.27
C LEU A 565 -25.27 -14.27 13.63
N GLU A 566 -26.08 -14.98 14.42
CA GLU A 566 -27.49 -15.16 14.12
C GLU A 566 -28.17 -13.78 14.15
N THR A 567 -28.64 -13.34 12.98
CA THR A 567 -29.03 -11.94 12.77
C THR A 567 -30.53 -11.81 12.58
N HIS A 568 -31.12 -10.84 13.28
CA HIS A 568 -32.51 -10.45 13.11
C HIS A 568 -32.64 -8.96 12.75
N VAL A 569 -33.65 -8.62 11.95
CA VAL A 569 -34.05 -7.25 11.64
C VAL A 569 -35.44 -7.02 12.21
N VAL A 570 -35.57 -5.99 13.04
CA VAL A 570 -36.84 -5.55 13.63
C VAL A 570 -37.24 -4.23 12.99
N GLU A 571 -38.36 -4.24 12.26
CA GLU A 571 -38.91 -3.06 11.59
C GLU A 571 -40.28 -2.72 12.19
N PHE A 572 -40.47 -1.43 12.49
CA PHE A 572 -41.73 -0.90 13.02
C PHE A 572 -42.82 -0.89 11.95
N ALA A 573 -42.47 -0.54 10.72
CA ALA A 573 -43.36 -0.55 9.57
C ALA A 573 -43.78 -1.98 9.16
N PRO A 574 -44.90 -2.12 8.45
CA PRO A 574 -45.32 -3.43 7.92
C PRO A 574 -44.40 -3.98 6.83
N ASN A 575 -43.57 -3.12 6.22
CA ASN A 575 -42.73 -3.46 5.07
C ASN A 575 -41.28 -3.03 5.32
N LEU A 576 -40.32 -3.83 4.85
CA LEU A 576 -38.93 -3.41 4.70
C LEU A 576 -38.84 -2.30 3.64
N MET A 577 -37.93 -1.35 3.85
CA MET A 577 -37.73 -0.21 2.94
C MET A 577 -39.04 0.52 2.58
N ALA A 578 -39.90 0.77 3.57
CA ALA A 578 -41.26 1.29 3.38
C ALA A 578 -41.36 2.64 2.62
N VAL A 579 -40.25 3.38 2.51
CA VAL A 579 -40.18 4.61 1.69
C VAL A 579 -39.93 4.28 0.22
N GLN A 580 -39.06 3.30 -0.07
CA GLN A 580 -38.58 2.99 -1.41
C GLN A 580 -39.40 1.90 -2.12
N LEU A 581 -39.92 0.92 -1.38
CA LEU A 581 -40.61 -0.25 -1.94
C LEU A 581 -42.12 -0.19 -1.66
N ASP A 582 -42.88 -0.74 -2.59
CA ASP A 582 -44.28 -1.07 -2.37
C ASP A 582 -44.43 -2.46 -1.72
N GLY A 583 -45.66 -2.79 -1.30
CA GLY A 583 -45.93 -4.02 -0.54
C GLY A 583 -45.40 -5.31 -1.20
N PRO A 584 -45.72 -5.58 -2.48
CA PRO A 584 -45.24 -6.77 -3.17
C PRO A 584 -43.70 -6.82 -3.32
N GLY A 585 -43.07 -5.69 -3.64
CA GLY A 585 -41.60 -5.60 -3.71
C GLY A 585 -40.94 -5.84 -2.35
N ALA A 586 -41.50 -5.28 -1.27
CA ALA A 586 -41.02 -5.50 0.08
C ALA A 586 -41.22 -6.95 0.56
N ALA A 587 -42.32 -7.60 0.17
CA ALA A 587 -42.56 -9.01 0.46
C ALA A 587 -41.53 -9.91 -0.24
N MET A 588 -41.23 -9.64 -1.51
CA MET A 588 -40.19 -10.34 -2.27
C MET A 588 -38.81 -10.17 -1.63
N LEU A 589 -38.49 -8.95 -1.21
CA LEU A 589 -37.24 -8.67 -0.51
C LEU A 589 -37.15 -9.44 0.82
N ARG A 590 -38.24 -9.47 1.60
CA ARG A 590 -38.32 -10.20 2.86
C ARG A 590 -38.06 -11.70 2.67
N GLU A 591 -38.66 -12.31 1.65
CA GLU A 591 -38.45 -13.72 1.31
C GLU A 591 -36.98 -14.00 1.02
N LYS A 592 -36.36 -13.23 0.12
CA LYS A 592 -34.94 -13.37 -0.21
C LYS A 592 -34.02 -13.21 1.00
N ILE A 593 -34.28 -12.22 1.85
CA ILE A 593 -33.46 -11.98 3.06
C ILE A 593 -33.61 -13.14 4.06
N SER A 594 -34.80 -13.70 4.17
CA SER A 594 -35.08 -14.85 5.04
C SER A 594 -34.36 -16.10 4.56
N ASP A 595 -34.32 -16.35 3.24
CA ASP A 595 -33.62 -17.49 2.63
C ASP A 595 -32.11 -17.46 2.83
N ILE A 596 -31.54 -16.25 2.90
CA ILE A 596 -30.12 -16.08 3.23
C ILE A 596 -29.88 -16.42 4.71
N GLY A 597 -30.92 -16.48 5.55
CA GLY A 597 -30.86 -16.82 6.97
C GLY A 597 -30.78 -15.59 7.88
N VAL A 598 -31.53 -14.53 7.57
CA VAL A 598 -31.72 -13.37 8.45
C VAL A 598 -33.20 -13.34 8.86
N GLY A 599 -33.47 -13.33 10.17
CA GLY A 599 -34.86 -13.30 10.65
C GLY A 599 -35.46 -11.90 10.54
N VAL A 600 -36.56 -11.75 9.81
CA VAL A 600 -37.21 -10.44 9.62
C VAL A 600 -38.50 -10.35 10.43
N HIS A 601 -38.61 -9.32 11.27
CA HIS A 601 -39.76 -9.05 12.12
C HIS A 601 -40.32 -7.65 11.80
N THR A 602 -41.35 -7.60 10.96
CA THR A 602 -42.08 -6.35 10.60
C THR A 602 -43.24 -6.09 11.56
N SER A 603 -43.76 -4.86 11.57
CA SER A 603 -44.83 -4.44 12.49
C SER A 603 -44.49 -4.65 13.97
N LYS A 604 -43.20 -4.60 14.34
CA LYS A 604 -42.74 -4.78 15.71
C LYS A 604 -42.27 -3.48 16.32
N ALA A 605 -43.02 -2.99 17.31
CA ALA A 605 -42.66 -1.82 18.11
C ALA A 605 -41.95 -2.24 19.39
N THR A 606 -40.66 -1.93 19.52
CA THR A 606 -39.87 -2.20 20.74
C THR A 606 -40.21 -1.18 21.82
N GLN A 607 -40.73 -1.64 22.96
CA GLN A 607 -41.11 -0.81 24.10
C GLN A 607 -39.96 -0.55 25.06
N GLN A 608 -39.15 -1.58 25.32
CA GLN A 608 -37.99 -1.49 26.21
C GLN A 608 -36.95 -2.56 25.86
N ILE A 609 -35.70 -2.28 26.19
CA ILE A 609 -34.58 -3.22 26.16
C ILE A 609 -34.16 -3.47 27.60
N VAL A 610 -34.12 -4.73 28.03
CA VAL A 610 -33.74 -5.10 29.40
C VAL A 610 -32.55 -6.04 29.39
N ARG A 611 -31.72 -5.95 30.43
CA ARG A 611 -30.60 -6.88 30.63
C ARG A 611 -31.09 -8.13 31.36
N GLU A 612 -30.76 -9.29 30.80
CA GLU A 612 -31.05 -10.60 31.37
C GLU A 612 -29.74 -11.37 31.64
N ALA A 613 -29.83 -12.50 32.37
CA ALA A 613 -28.67 -13.31 32.74
C ALA A 613 -27.83 -13.78 31.52
N ASN A 614 -28.45 -13.90 30.34
CA ASN A 614 -27.85 -14.43 29.12
C ASN A 614 -27.80 -13.40 27.96
N GLY A 615 -27.83 -12.09 28.26
CA GLY A 615 -27.73 -11.02 27.25
C GLY A 615 -28.77 -9.91 27.42
N LEU A 616 -29.34 -9.46 26.31
CA LEU A 616 -30.39 -8.45 26.23
C LEU A 616 -31.70 -9.08 25.75
N ALA A 617 -32.83 -8.51 26.17
CA ALA A 617 -34.15 -8.86 25.65
C ALA A 617 -34.89 -7.60 25.17
N LEU A 618 -35.36 -7.63 23.92
CA LEU A 618 -36.25 -6.63 23.35
C LEU A 618 -37.69 -7.04 23.67
N ASN A 619 -38.42 -6.18 24.38
CA ASN A 619 -39.84 -6.41 24.67
C ASN A 619 -40.69 -5.57 23.71
N PHE A 620 -41.62 -6.21 23.01
CA PHE A 620 -42.47 -5.58 22.01
C PHE A 620 -43.84 -5.17 22.57
N ALA A 621 -44.47 -4.19 21.92
CA ALA A 621 -45.79 -3.69 22.32
C ALA A 621 -46.92 -4.72 22.23
N ASP A 622 -46.75 -5.76 21.41
CA ASP A 622 -47.73 -6.85 21.24
C ASP A 622 -47.56 -7.98 22.28
N GLY A 623 -46.68 -7.79 23.27
CA GLY A 623 -46.39 -8.76 24.33
C GLY A 623 -45.35 -9.81 23.95
N GLY A 624 -44.83 -9.81 22.71
CA GLY A 624 -43.71 -10.66 22.33
C GLY A 624 -42.36 -10.15 22.85
N SER A 625 -41.35 -11.02 22.89
CA SER A 625 -39.97 -10.65 23.19
C SER A 625 -38.96 -11.31 22.25
N LEU A 626 -37.76 -10.74 22.13
CA LEU A 626 -36.66 -11.28 21.34
C LEU A 626 -35.34 -11.14 22.11
N ASN A 627 -34.69 -12.28 22.37
CA ASN A 627 -33.41 -12.34 23.08
C ASN A 627 -32.24 -12.18 22.11
N THR A 628 -31.28 -11.33 22.48
CA THR A 628 -30.11 -11.00 21.68
C THR A 628 -28.91 -10.70 22.56
N ASP A 629 -27.70 -10.80 22.03
CA ASP A 629 -26.49 -10.47 22.78
C ASP A 629 -26.03 -9.02 22.47
N MET A 630 -26.45 -8.49 21.32
CA MET A 630 -26.23 -7.09 20.95
C MET A 630 -27.38 -6.51 20.10
N VAL A 631 -27.50 -5.19 20.12
CA VAL A 631 -28.48 -4.41 19.35
C VAL A 631 -27.76 -3.34 18.55
N VAL A 632 -28.10 -3.19 17.26
CA VAL A 632 -27.62 -2.11 16.40
C VAL A 632 -28.81 -1.26 15.95
N PHE A 633 -28.81 0.02 16.27
CA PHE A 633 -29.83 0.97 15.86
C PHE A 633 -29.53 1.52 14.46
N SER A 634 -30.50 1.37 13.57
CA SER A 634 -30.52 1.94 12.22
C SER A 634 -31.93 2.41 11.86
N ALA A 635 -32.57 3.16 12.76
CA ALA A 635 -33.93 3.67 12.59
C ALA A 635 -34.02 4.98 11.76
N GLY A 636 -32.96 5.29 11.00
CA GLY A 636 -32.81 6.50 10.21
C GLY A 636 -31.77 7.47 10.78
N ILE A 637 -31.61 8.61 10.11
CA ILE A 637 -30.66 9.67 10.47
C ILE A 637 -31.39 10.98 10.71
N ARG A 638 -30.74 11.91 11.42
CA ARG A 638 -31.20 13.29 11.62
C ARG A 638 -30.07 14.28 11.28
N PRO A 639 -30.39 15.41 10.61
CA PRO A 639 -29.40 16.45 10.33
C PRO A 639 -28.68 16.88 11.59
N GLN A 640 -27.36 17.05 11.53
CA GLN A 640 -26.56 17.56 12.65
C GLN A 640 -26.62 19.10 12.67
N ASP A 641 -27.72 19.63 13.18
CA ASP A 641 -28.07 21.06 13.15
C ASP A 641 -27.86 21.77 14.51
N ALA A 642 -27.34 21.08 15.52
CA ALA A 642 -27.20 21.61 16.88
C ALA A 642 -26.37 22.91 16.93
N LEU A 643 -25.24 22.95 16.22
CA LEU A 643 -24.39 24.14 16.13
C LEU A 643 -25.16 25.32 15.51
N ALA A 644 -25.83 25.10 14.38
CA ALA A 644 -26.62 26.11 13.70
C ALA A 644 -27.77 26.66 14.56
N ARG A 645 -28.46 25.77 15.28
CA ARG A 645 -29.54 26.14 16.21
C ARG A 645 -29.02 26.99 17.36
N SER A 646 -27.90 26.58 17.97
CA SER A 646 -27.28 27.33 19.08
C SER A 646 -26.71 28.68 18.65
N SER A 647 -26.31 28.81 17.38
CA SER A 647 -25.82 30.07 16.78
C SER A 647 -26.93 30.92 16.15
N GLY A 648 -28.21 30.59 16.36
CA GLY A 648 -29.33 31.37 15.84
C GLY A 648 -29.46 31.41 14.31
N LEU A 649 -28.96 30.40 13.60
CA LEU A 649 -29.24 30.21 12.18
C LEU A 649 -30.66 29.63 12.01
N ALA A 650 -31.31 29.93 10.88
CA ALA A 650 -32.61 29.35 10.56
C ALA A 650 -32.49 27.83 10.36
N VAL A 651 -33.31 27.07 11.09
CA VAL A 651 -33.37 25.61 11.05
C VAL A 651 -34.82 25.20 10.84
N GLY A 652 -35.06 24.15 10.05
CA GLY A 652 -36.40 23.65 9.77
C GLY A 652 -37.11 23.07 11.01
N GLU A 653 -38.44 23.01 10.94
CA GLU A 653 -39.29 22.46 12.01
C GLU A 653 -38.93 21.00 12.36
N ARG A 654 -38.53 20.21 11.37
CA ARG A 654 -38.09 18.81 11.52
C ARG A 654 -36.57 18.65 11.55
N GLY A 655 -35.84 19.74 11.74
CA GLY A 655 -34.38 19.82 11.71
C GLY A 655 -33.81 20.12 10.32
N GLY A 656 -32.51 20.38 10.28
CA GLY A 656 -31.74 20.76 9.09
C GLY A 656 -31.60 22.26 8.90
N ILE A 657 -30.42 22.70 8.49
CA ILE A 657 -30.02 24.11 8.34
C ILE A 657 -30.63 24.65 7.05
N CYS A 658 -31.50 25.65 7.15
CA CYS A 658 -32.16 26.24 5.98
C CYS A 658 -31.12 26.88 5.05
N ILE A 659 -31.15 26.50 3.77
CA ILE A 659 -30.28 27.08 2.72
C ILE A 659 -31.06 27.55 1.50
N ASP A 660 -30.51 28.54 0.79
CA ASP A 660 -30.96 28.97 -0.54
C ASP A 660 -30.32 28.14 -1.68
N ASP A 661 -30.63 28.49 -2.93
CA ASP A 661 -30.08 27.85 -4.13
C ASP A 661 -28.56 27.98 -4.26
N ARG A 662 -27.92 28.92 -3.56
CA ARG A 662 -26.47 29.10 -3.53
C ARG A 662 -25.83 28.41 -2.32
N CYS A 663 -26.61 27.60 -1.58
CA CYS A 663 -26.21 26.94 -0.34
C CYS A 663 -25.89 27.90 0.82
N ARG A 664 -26.36 29.16 0.78
CA ARG A 664 -26.20 30.15 1.85
C ARG A 664 -27.29 29.97 2.90
N THR A 665 -26.93 30.19 4.16
CA THR A 665 -27.88 30.12 5.28
C THR A 665 -28.58 31.47 5.50
N SER A 666 -29.31 31.63 6.61
CA SER A 666 -29.83 32.94 7.04
C SER A 666 -28.74 33.99 7.31
N ASP A 667 -27.48 33.56 7.43
CA ASP A 667 -26.31 34.44 7.46
C ASP A 667 -25.56 34.34 6.11
N PRO A 668 -25.34 35.46 5.40
CA PRO A 668 -24.70 35.45 4.07
C PRO A 668 -23.22 35.04 4.10
N ASP A 669 -22.57 35.06 5.27
CA ASP A 669 -21.18 34.62 5.43
C ASP A 669 -21.08 33.15 5.87
N VAL A 670 -22.20 32.47 6.09
CA VAL A 670 -22.27 31.06 6.48
C VAL A 670 -23.02 30.25 5.43
N LEU A 671 -22.38 29.20 4.90
CA LEU A 671 -22.97 28.22 3.99
C LEU A 671 -23.20 26.90 4.71
N ALA A 672 -24.14 26.08 4.21
CA ALA A 672 -24.30 24.70 4.69
C ALA A 672 -24.48 23.73 3.51
N ILE A 673 -23.82 22.57 3.57
CA ILE A 673 -23.77 21.59 2.48
C ILE A 673 -23.90 20.16 3.01
N GLY A 674 -24.43 19.26 2.18
CA GLY A 674 -24.58 17.85 2.54
C GLY A 674 -25.82 17.56 3.38
N GLU A 675 -25.79 16.52 4.22
CA GLU A 675 -26.97 16.01 4.92
C GLU A 675 -27.50 16.95 6.02
N CYS A 676 -26.70 17.89 6.49
CA CYS A 676 -27.14 18.90 7.46
C CYS A 676 -27.98 20.01 6.81
N ALA A 677 -27.94 20.16 5.49
CA ALA A 677 -28.60 21.24 4.77
C ALA A 677 -30.06 20.88 4.40
N LEU A 678 -30.95 21.86 4.57
CA LEU A 678 -32.36 21.82 4.26
C LEU A 678 -32.64 22.81 3.13
N TRP A 679 -32.90 22.29 1.93
CA TRP A 679 -33.22 23.09 0.73
C TRP A 679 -34.67 22.87 0.34
N GLU A 680 -35.46 23.94 0.20
CA GLU A 680 -36.91 23.89 -0.08
C GLU A 680 -37.70 22.87 0.79
N ASN A 681 -37.44 22.87 2.11
CA ASN A 681 -38.02 21.91 3.07
C ASN A 681 -37.71 20.43 2.78
N LYS A 682 -36.65 20.14 2.01
CA LYS A 682 -36.18 18.79 1.69
C LYS A 682 -34.77 18.56 2.19
N ILE A 683 -34.56 17.39 2.80
CA ILE A 683 -33.26 16.85 3.16
C ILE A 683 -33.04 15.63 2.27
N TYR A 684 -31.90 15.61 1.58
CA TYR A 684 -31.64 14.57 0.58
C TYR A 684 -31.02 13.30 1.15
N GLY A 685 -30.19 13.38 2.20
CA GLY A 685 -29.61 12.20 2.85
C GLY A 685 -28.79 11.28 1.91
N LEU A 686 -28.26 11.83 0.81
CA LEU A 686 -27.50 11.12 -0.21
C LEU A 686 -26.21 11.90 -0.53
N VAL A 687 -25.15 11.16 -0.89
CA VAL A 687 -23.84 11.75 -1.20
C VAL A 687 -23.85 12.63 -2.46
N ALA A 688 -24.57 12.22 -3.52
CA ALA A 688 -24.58 12.93 -4.79
C ALA A 688 -25.17 14.36 -4.70
N PRO A 689 -26.34 14.57 -4.06
CA PRO A 689 -26.84 15.91 -3.73
C PRO A 689 -25.85 16.71 -2.90
N GLY A 690 -25.20 16.09 -1.90
CA GLY A 690 -24.16 16.74 -1.10
C GLY A 690 -22.98 17.23 -1.93
N TYR A 691 -22.51 16.44 -2.91
CA TYR A 691 -21.45 16.85 -3.83
C TYR A 691 -21.89 17.98 -4.77
N GLN A 692 -23.15 18.00 -5.19
CA GLN A 692 -23.70 19.14 -5.94
C GLN A 692 -23.71 20.41 -5.09
N MET A 693 -24.18 20.32 -3.83
CA MET A 693 -24.12 21.45 -2.88
C MET A 693 -22.69 21.92 -2.65
N ALA A 694 -21.73 21.01 -2.49
CA ALA A 694 -20.31 21.35 -2.35
C ALA A 694 -19.76 22.12 -3.57
N ARG A 695 -20.13 21.71 -4.79
CA ARG A 695 -19.77 22.44 -6.03
C ARG A 695 -20.40 23.82 -6.06
N THR A 696 -21.69 23.94 -5.72
CA THR A 696 -22.39 25.22 -5.68
C THR A 696 -21.79 26.17 -4.64
N ALA A 697 -21.49 25.68 -3.43
CA ALA A 697 -20.87 26.48 -2.38
C ALA A 697 -19.45 26.95 -2.76
N ALA A 698 -18.64 26.09 -3.38
CA ALA A 698 -17.31 26.48 -3.86
C ALA A 698 -17.39 27.48 -5.03
N ALA A 699 -18.35 27.32 -5.93
CA ALA A 699 -18.61 28.28 -7.01
C ALA A 699 -19.04 29.66 -6.45
N ASP A 700 -19.92 29.68 -5.45
CA ASP A 700 -20.35 30.91 -4.78
C ASP A 700 -19.18 31.65 -4.14
N LEU A 701 -18.29 30.93 -3.44
CA LEU A 701 -17.06 31.50 -2.86
C LEU A 701 -16.05 32.01 -3.90
N ALA A 702 -16.09 31.47 -5.12
CA ALA A 702 -15.28 31.92 -6.26
C ALA A 702 -15.92 33.09 -7.04
N GLY A 703 -17.14 33.50 -6.68
CA GLY A 703 -17.90 34.52 -7.41
C GLY A 703 -18.49 34.03 -8.74
N GLU A 704 -18.63 32.71 -8.92
CA GLU A 704 -19.25 32.08 -10.08
C GLU A 704 -20.78 31.96 -9.88
N GLU A 705 -21.55 32.10 -10.96
CA GLU A 705 -23.00 31.85 -10.90
C GLU A 705 -23.28 30.34 -11.00
N ALA A 706 -23.56 29.71 -9.86
CA ALA A 706 -24.04 28.34 -9.76
C ALA A 706 -25.25 28.25 -8.83
N ARG A 707 -26.16 27.32 -9.12
CA ARG A 707 -27.38 27.09 -8.32
C ARG A 707 -27.62 25.60 -8.12
N PHE A 708 -28.01 25.22 -6.92
CA PHE A 708 -28.53 23.90 -6.59
C PHE A 708 -30.02 23.88 -6.89
N GLY A 709 -30.43 23.10 -7.90
CA GLY A 709 -31.83 22.96 -8.34
C GLY A 709 -32.53 21.71 -7.81
N GLY A 710 -32.03 21.14 -6.71
CA GLY A 710 -32.46 19.85 -6.19
C GLY A 710 -31.78 18.66 -6.87
N ALA A 711 -32.15 17.44 -6.44
CA ALA A 711 -31.54 16.21 -6.92
C ALA A 711 -32.53 15.04 -7.00
N ASP A 712 -32.19 14.05 -7.82
CA ASP A 712 -32.93 12.80 -7.95
C ASP A 712 -32.71 11.91 -6.72
N MET A 713 -33.81 11.32 -6.22
CA MET A 713 -33.84 10.47 -5.03
C MET A 713 -33.82 8.98 -5.37
N SER A 714 -33.59 8.63 -6.64
CA SER A 714 -33.56 7.24 -7.07
C SER A 714 -32.38 6.51 -6.44
N THR A 715 -32.62 5.27 -6.05
CA THR A 715 -31.64 4.42 -5.37
C THR A 715 -31.54 3.08 -6.06
N ARG A 716 -30.30 2.58 -6.20
CA ARG A 716 -30.01 1.21 -6.62
C ARG A 716 -28.94 0.68 -5.69
N LEU A 717 -29.26 -0.39 -4.96
CA LEU A 717 -28.43 -0.91 -3.89
C LEU A 717 -28.39 -2.44 -3.97
N LYS A 718 -27.29 -3.00 -3.48
CA LYS A 718 -27.11 -4.44 -3.39
C LYS A 718 -27.10 -4.85 -1.91
N LEU A 719 -28.26 -5.22 -1.40
CA LEU A 719 -28.47 -5.53 0.00
C LEU A 719 -28.33 -7.04 0.20
N LEU A 720 -27.36 -7.51 0.99
CA LEU A 720 -27.12 -8.95 1.21
C LEU A 720 -26.89 -9.75 -0.10
N GLY A 721 -26.36 -9.09 -1.15
CA GLY A 721 -26.21 -9.70 -2.47
C GLY A 721 -27.46 -9.67 -3.37
N ILE A 722 -28.56 -9.09 -2.89
CA ILE A 722 -29.83 -8.92 -3.60
C ILE A 722 -29.87 -7.55 -4.26
N ASP A 723 -30.15 -7.49 -5.56
CA ASP A 723 -30.32 -6.23 -6.27
C ASP A 723 -31.71 -5.62 -5.97
N VAL A 724 -31.72 -4.38 -5.48
CA VAL A 724 -32.93 -3.60 -5.20
C VAL A 724 -32.78 -2.21 -5.80
N ALA A 725 -33.78 -1.75 -6.52
CA ALA A 725 -33.80 -0.41 -7.07
C ALA A 725 -35.20 0.22 -7.00
N SER A 726 -35.23 1.53 -6.76
CA SER A 726 -36.43 2.35 -6.72
C SER A 726 -36.13 3.71 -7.34
N PHE A 727 -37.02 4.22 -8.17
CA PHE A 727 -36.86 5.50 -8.85
C PHE A 727 -38.19 6.23 -9.00
N GLY A 728 -38.12 7.57 -8.99
CA GLY A 728 -39.28 8.45 -9.16
C GLY A 728 -40.43 8.15 -8.19
N ASP A 729 -41.66 8.25 -8.70
CA ASP A 729 -42.88 7.90 -7.99
C ASP A 729 -43.14 6.38 -8.00
N ALA A 730 -42.28 5.64 -7.31
CA ALA A 730 -42.33 4.18 -7.24
C ALA A 730 -43.62 3.63 -6.61
N GLN A 731 -44.26 4.43 -5.75
CA GLN A 731 -45.50 4.06 -5.04
C GLN A 731 -46.77 4.45 -5.82
N GLY A 732 -46.68 5.25 -6.89
CA GLY A 732 -47.85 5.72 -7.64
C GLY A 732 -48.71 6.73 -6.87
N ARG A 733 -48.07 7.66 -6.17
CA ARG A 733 -48.74 8.74 -5.42
C ARG A 733 -49.31 9.82 -6.34
N THR A 734 -48.81 9.93 -7.56
CA THR A 734 -49.29 10.85 -8.58
C THR A 734 -50.75 10.51 -8.91
N PRO A 735 -51.70 11.45 -8.73
CA PRO A 735 -53.11 11.21 -9.01
C PRO A 735 -53.34 10.73 -10.46
N GLY A 736 -54.13 9.67 -10.62
CA GLY A 736 -54.45 9.11 -11.94
C GLY A 736 -53.33 8.29 -12.60
N SER A 737 -52.19 8.07 -11.92
CA SER A 737 -51.13 7.19 -12.41
C SER A 737 -51.60 5.73 -12.56
N GLN A 738 -50.99 5.01 -13.49
CA GLN A 738 -51.21 3.59 -13.72
C GLN A 738 -49.93 2.81 -13.41
N SER A 739 -50.04 1.52 -13.07
CA SER A 739 -48.87 0.69 -12.79
C SER A 739 -48.93 -0.67 -13.47
N TYR A 740 -47.78 -1.12 -13.95
CA TYR A 740 -47.57 -2.47 -14.49
C TYR A 740 -46.61 -3.22 -13.58
N GLN A 741 -46.92 -4.47 -13.26
CA GLN A 741 -46.13 -5.30 -12.36
C GLN A 741 -45.90 -6.70 -12.94
N TRP A 742 -44.71 -7.23 -12.71
CA TRP A 742 -44.30 -8.57 -13.11
C TRP A 742 -43.55 -9.24 -11.96
N THR A 743 -43.93 -10.49 -11.66
CA THR A 743 -43.34 -11.29 -10.58
C THR A 743 -42.94 -12.65 -11.13
N HIS A 744 -41.69 -13.05 -10.92
CA HIS A 744 -41.19 -14.40 -11.20
C HIS A 744 -40.84 -15.10 -9.90
N GLY A 745 -41.80 -15.86 -9.34
CA GLY A 745 -41.69 -16.51 -8.03
C GLY A 745 -40.43 -17.37 -7.86
N PRO A 746 -40.15 -18.36 -8.74
CA PRO A 746 -38.99 -19.25 -8.58
C PRO A 746 -37.62 -18.58 -8.60
N GLU A 747 -37.49 -17.46 -9.33
CA GLU A 747 -36.23 -16.67 -9.36
C GLU A 747 -36.28 -15.52 -8.33
N GLN A 748 -37.43 -15.35 -7.66
CA GLN A 748 -37.74 -14.30 -6.72
C GLN A 748 -37.48 -12.89 -7.31
N ILE A 749 -37.95 -12.67 -8.55
CA ILE A 749 -37.83 -11.38 -9.22
C ILE A 749 -39.15 -10.63 -9.13
N TYR A 750 -39.10 -9.34 -8.79
CA TYR A 750 -40.24 -8.43 -8.85
C TYR A 750 -39.85 -7.16 -9.59
N LYS A 751 -40.67 -6.77 -10.57
CA LYS A 751 -40.48 -5.53 -11.34
C LYS A 751 -41.80 -4.79 -11.46
N LYS A 752 -41.78 -3.48 -11.23
CA LYS A 752 -42.92 -2.58 -11.39
C LYS A 752 -42.48 -1.27 -12.02
N ILE A 753 -43.32 -0.74 -12.90
CA ILE A 753 -43.21 0.62 -13.42
C ILE A 753 -44.53 1.35 -13.18
N VAL A 754 -44.43 2.67 -12.95
CA VAL A 754 -45.54 3.60 -12.78
C VAL A 754 -45.51 4.58 -13.94
N VAL A 755 -46.65 4.75 -14.60
CA VAL A 755 -46.80 5.61 -15.78
C VAL A 755 -47.89 6.67 -15.55
N SER A 756 -47.83 7.76 -16.31
CA SER A 756 -48.84 8.80 -16.31
C SER A 756 -50.22 8.28 -16.72
N GLN A 757 -51.28 9.04 -16.39
CA GLN A 757 -52.67 8.68 -16.71
C GLN A 757 -52.89 8.41 -18.20
N ASP A 758 -52.18 9.12 -19.08
CA ASP A 758 -52.24 8.97 -20.54
C ASP A 758 -51.30 7.88 -21.09
N GLY A 759 -50.54 7.20 -20.23
CA GLY A 759 -49.61 6.12 -20.59
C GLY A 759 -48.38 6.58 -21.36
N LYS A 760 -48.11 7.89 -21.47
CA LYS A 760 -47.03 8.42 -22.31
C LYS A 760 -45.71 8.63 -21.58
N LYS A 761 -45.75 8.86 -20.27
CA LYS A 761 -44.57 9.18 -19.45
C LYS A 761 -44.34 8.14 -18.37
N LEU A 762 -43.07 7.82 -18.13
CA LEU A 762 -42.64 7.02 -16.99
C LEU A 762 -42.49 7.91 -15.77
N LEU A 763 -43.18 7.61 -14.68
CA LEU A 763 -43.16 8.38 -13.44
C LEU A 763 -42.25 7.78 -12.37
N GLY A 764 -42.05 6.46 -12.39
CA GLY A 764 -41.22 5.75 -11.42
C GLY A 764 -41.27 4.23 -11.56
N GLY A 765 -40.66 3.52 -10.61
CA GLY A 765 -40.68 2.06 -10.59
C GLY A 765 -39.91 1.42 -9.44
N VAL A 766 -40.12 0.11 -9.26
CA VAL A 766 -39.52 -0.75 -8.25
C VAL A 766 -38.95 -2.00 -8.91
N LEU A 767 -37.71 -2.37 -8.62
CA LEU A 767 -37.06 -3.59 -9.11
C LEU A 767 -36.41 -4.32 -7.94
N VAL A 768 -36.72 -5.60 -7.75
CA VAL A 768 -36.20 -6.46 -6.68
C VAL A 768 -35.75 -7.80 -7.27
N GLY A 769 -34.58 -8.26 -6.88
CA GLY A 769 -33.97 -9.51 -7.36
C GLY A 769 -33.21 -9.33 -8.67
N ASP A 770 -33.77 -8.59 -9.62
CA ASP A 770 -33.10 -8.20 -10.87
C ASP A 770 -33.34 -6.72 -11.19
N ALA A 771 -32.28 -5.93 -11.11
CA ALA A 771 -32.27 -4.51 -11.43
C ALA A 771 -31.48 -4.18 -12.72
N SER A 772 -31.32 -5.14 -13.65
CA SER A 772 -30.62 -4.93 -14.93
C SER A 772 -31.17 -3.73 -15.71
N ASP A 773 -32.49 -3.58 -15.70
CA ASP A 773 -33.23 -2.60 -16.50
C ASP A 773 -33.26 -1.20 -15.84
N TYR A 774 -32.78 -1.08 -14.59
CA TYR A 774 -32.82 0.16 -13.80
C TYR A 774 -32.26 1.36 -14.57
N SER A 775 -31.07 1.21 -15.15
CA SER A 775 -30.35 2.34 -15.74
C SER A 775 -31.13 2.91 -16.92
N THR A 776 -31.70 2.04 -17.76
CA THR A 776 -32.54 2.44 -18.89
C THR A 776 -33.81 3.12 -18.41
N LEU A 777 -34.53 2.50 -17.48
CA LEU A 777 -35.80 3.03 -16.97
C LEU A 777 -35.61 4.39 -16.29
N LEU A 778 -34.53 4.54 -15.50
CA LEU A 778 -34.17 5.81 -14.90
C LEU A 778 -33.93 6.90 -15.95
N GLN A 779 -33.17 6.59 -17.01
CA GLN A 779 -32.93 7.57 -18.08
C GLN A 779 -34.20 7.92 -18.85
N MET A 780 -35.09 6.95 -19.07
CA MET A 780 -36.38 7.23 -19.70
C MET A 780 -37.24 8.18 -18.88
N MET A 781 -37.24 8.04 -17.55
CA MET A 781 -37.93 8.94 -16.63
C MET A 781 -37.26 10.32 -16.59
N LEU A 782 -35.94 10.38 -16.33
CA LEU A 782 -35.22 11.65 -16.14
C LEU A 782 -35.23 12.53 -17.40
N ASN A 783 -35.26 11.92 -18.59
CA ASN A 783 -35.24 12.65 -19.86
C ASN A 783 -36.62 12.73 -20.54
N ASP A 784 -37.71 12.42 -19.83
CA ASP A 784 -39.08 12.51 -20.34
C ASP A 784 -39.28 11.74 -21.68
N MET A 785 -38.60 10.60 -21.84
CA MET A 785 -38.58 9.84 -23.09
C MET A 785 -39.95 9.21 -23.36
N ALA A 786 -40.36 9.18 -24.64
CA ALA A 786 -41.62 8.55 -25.05
C ALA A 786 -41.60 7.05 -24.74
N LEU A 787 -42.66 6.58 -24.07
CA LEU A 787 -42.87 5.15 -23.81
C LEU A 787 -43.26 4.38 -25.08
N PRO A 788 -42.89 3.09 -25.20
CA PRO A 788 -43.39 2.23 -26.26
C PRO A 788 -44.92 2.08 -26.15
N SER A 789 -45.57 1.69 -27.25
CA SER A 789 -47.02 1.45 -27.30
C SER A 789 -47.51 0.41 -26.27
N ARG A 790 -46.60 -0.42 -25.76
CA ARG A 790 -46.83 -1.42 -24.70
C ARG A 790 -45.81 -1.24 -23.57
N PRO A 791 -46.06 -0.34 -22.60
CA PRO A 791 -45.10 -0.05 -21.53
C PRO A 791 -44.70 -1.28 -20.71
N GLU A 792 -45.59 -2.26 -20.56
CA GLU A 792 -45.33 -3.50 -19.82
C GLU A 792 -44.16 -4.31 -20.39
N SER A 793 -43.87 -4.17 -21.69
CA SER A 793 -42.74 -4.86 -22.34
C SER A 793 -41.37 -4.50 -21.77
N LEU A 794 -41.26 -3.34 -21.12
CA LEU A 794 -40.01 -2.85 -20.52
C LEU A 794 -39.56 -3.69 -19.31
N ILE A 795 -40.51 -4.33 -18.61
CA ILE A 795 -40.23 -5.12 -17.40
C ILE A 795 -40.36 -6.64 -17.59
N LEU A 796 -40.95 -7.08 -18.70
CA LEU A 796 -41.09 -8.50 -19.04
C LEU A 796 -39.77 -9.09 -19.55
N PRO A 797 -39.49 -10.40 -19.39
CA PRO A 797 -38.29 -11.04 -19.95
C PRO A 797 -38.27 -10.96 -21.49
N ALA A 798 -37.08 -10.84 -22.09
CA ALA A 798 -36.95 -10.82 -23.54
C ALA A 798 -37.26 -12.21 -24.10
N LEU A 799 -38.23 -12.30 -25.00
CA LEU A 799 -38.50 -13.53 -25.76
C LEU A 799 -37.49 -13.63 -26.92
N GLU A 800 -37.05 -14.84 -27.28
CA GLU A 800 -36.17 -15.02 -28.45
C GLU A 800 -36.80 -14.38 -29.70
N GLY A 801 -36.03 -13.51 -30.38
CA GLY A 801 -36.49 -12.77 -31.57
C GLY A 801 -37.27 -11.48 -31.31
N SER A 802 -37.47 -11.07 -30.05
CA SER A 802 -38.09 -9.78 -29.74
C SER A 802 -37.14 -8.60 -29.96
N ALA A 803 -37.69 -7.44 -30.38
CA ALA A 803 -36.93 -6.20 -30.55
C ALA A 803 -36.26 -5.80 -29.20
N PRO A 804 -35.08 -5.16 -29.22
CA PRO A 804 -34.40 -4.74 -28.00
C PRO A 804 -35.34 -3.93 -27.10
N LYS A 805 -35.39 -4.27 -25.80
CA LYS A 805 -36.29 -3.66 -24.81
C LYS A 805 -36.16 -2.14 -24.64
N ALA A 806 -35.15 -1.51 -25.23
CA ALA A 806 -34.80 -0.12 -25.00
C ALA A 806 -34.26 0.57 -26.27
N LEU A 807 -34.56 1.86 -26.40
CA LEU A 807 -33.78 2.81 -27.17
C LEU A 807 -32.33 2.77 -26.64
N GLY A 808 -31.37 2.31 -27.44
CA GLY A 808 -29.97 2.17 -27.01
C GLY A 808 -29.34 3.51 -26.61
N VAL A 809 -28.11 3.48 -26.06
CA VAL A 809 -27.34 4.69 -25.66
C VAL A 809 -27.27 5.80 -26.73
N ALA A 810 -27.47 5.43 -28.00
CA ALA A 810 -27.60 6.35 -29.13
C ALA A 810 -28.73 7.38 -28.95
N ALA A 811 -29.85 7.00 -28.34
CA ALA A 811 -31.04 7.84 -28.20
C ALA A 811 -30.98 8.80 -26.99
N LEU A 812 -30.02 8.62 -26.08
CA LEU A 812 -29.83 9.52 -24.95
C LEU A 812 -29.29 10.87 -25.45
N PRO A 813 -29.80 12.02 -24.96
CA PRO A 813 -29.19 13.31 -25.25
C PRO A 813 -27.80 13.43 -24.61
N ASP A 814 -26.94 14.31 -25.11
CA ASP A 814 -25.59 14.50 -24.53
C ASP A 814 -25.65 15.00 -23.08
N SER A 815 -26.70 15.74 -22.71
CA SER A 815 -26.97 16.18 -21.34
C SER A 815 -27.43 15.06 -20.39
N ALA A 816 -27.72 13.85 -20.90
CA ALA A 816 -28.21 12.75 -20.08
C ALA A 816 -27.19 12.38 -19.00
N GLN A 817 -27.59 12.44 -17.73
CA GLN A 817 -26.71 12.15 -16.61
C GLN A 817 -26.47 10.63 -16.49
N ILE A 818 -25.24 10.18 -16.71
CA ILE A 818 -24.86 8.75 -16.67
C ILE A 818 -24.33 8.35 -15.30
N CYS A 819 -23.52 9.21 -14.65
CA CYS A 819 -23.02 8.99 -13.31
C CYS A 819 -23.52 10.08 -12.36
N SER A 820 -24.45 9.74 -11.47
CA SER A 820 -25.00 10.71 -10.51
C SER A 820 -23.99 11.13 -9.43
N CYS A 821 -23.17 10.19 -8.93
CA CYS A 821 -22.16 10.49 -7.90
C CYS A 821 -21.21 11.61 -8.30
N HIS A 822 -20.66 11.52 -9.52
CA HIS A 822 -19.66 12.46 -10.02
C HIS A 822 -20.24 13.47 -11.03
N ASN A 823 -21.56 13.45 -11.22
CA ASN A 823 -22.28 14.32 -12.16
C ASN A 823 -21.74 14.26 -13.60
N VAL A 824 -21.46 13.05 -14.10
CA VAL A 824 -20.92 12.84 -15.45
C VAL A 824 -22.06 12.57 -16.43
N SER A 825 -22.15 13.38 -17.48
CA SER A 825 -23.13 13.23 -18.57
C SER A 825 -22.65 12.28 -19.66
N LYS A 826 -23.55 11.92 -20.60
CA LYS A 826 -23.18 11.20 -21.82
C LYS A 826 -22.15 11.99 -22.63
N GLY A 827 -22.35 13.30 -22.77
CA GLY A 827 -21.44 14.21 -23.48
C GLY A 827 -20.04 14.19 -22.90
N ASP A 828 -19.90 14.21 -21.56
CA ASP A 828 -18.59 14.15 -20.90
C ASP A 828 -17.83 12.86 -21.21
N ILE A 829 -18.53 11.72 -21.24
CA ILE A 829 -17.94 10.42 -21.61
C ILE A 829 -17.55 10.45 -23.09
N CYS A 830 -18.43 10.94 -23.97
CA CYS A 830 -18.15 11.04 -25.40
C CYS A 830 -16.94 11.95 -25.68
N HIS A 831 -16.81 13.08 -24.97
CA HIS A 831 -15.66 13.97 -25.04
C HIS A 831 -14.39 13.30 -24.52
N ALA A 832 -14.47 12.56 -23.40
CA ALA A 832 -13.32 11.83 -22.88
C ALA A 832 -12.81 10.75 -23.85
N VAL A 833 -13.72 10.00 -24.49
CA VAL A 833 -13.37 9.04 -25.54
C VAL A 833 -12.71 9.75 -26.72
N SER A 834 -13.28 10.86 -27.17
CA SER A 834 -12.72 11.70 -28.24
C SER A 834 -11.33 12.26 -27.89
N GLY A 835 -11.07 12.49 -26.60
CA GLY A 835 -9.76 12.88 -26.05
C GLY A 835 -8.78 11.72 -25.86
N GLY A 836 -9.11 10.49 -26.28
CA GLY A 836 -8.21 9.33 -26.26
C GLY A 836 -8.49 8.29 -25.16
N ALA A 837 -9.57 8.42 -24.38
CA ALA A 837 -9.94 7.41 -23.39
C ALA A 837 -10.61 6.18 -24.04
N GLY A 838 -9.79 5.20 -24.47
CA GLY A 838 -10.24 4.01 -25.20
C GLY A 838 -10.71 2.83 -24.35
N ASP A 839 -10.59 2.89 -23.02
CA ASP A 839 -11.00 1.82 -22.11
C ASP A 839 -11.61 2.35 -20.80
N MET A 840 -12.20 1.43 -20.02
CA MET A 840 -12.86 1.77 -18.76
C MET A 840 -11.91 2.33 -17.69
N ALA A 841 -10.62 1.98 -17.70
CA ALA A 841 -9.67 2.50 -16.73
C ALA A 841 -9.36 3.98 -17.04
N ALA A 842 -9.18 4.30 -18.31
CA ALA A 842 -9.01 5.67 -18.80
C ALA A 842 -10.26 6.52 -18.50
N ILE A 843 -11.47 6.01 -18.80
CA ILE A 843 -12.72 6.75 -18.50
C ILE A 843 -12.88 7.01 -17.01
N LYS A 844 -12.61 6.02 -16.15
CA LYS A 844 -12.63 6.18 -14.68
C LYS A 844 -11.61 7.22 -14.21
N SER A 845 -10.42 7.24 -14.80
CA SER A 845 -9.39 8.21 -14.45
C SER A 845 -9.80 9.64 -14.82
N CYS A 846 -10.27 9.84 -16.05
CA CYS A 846 -10.58 11.14 -16.63
C CYS A 846 -11.88 11.74 -16.09
N THR A 847 -12.95 10.96 -16.04
CA THR A 847 -14.29 11.48 -15.70
C THR A 847 -14.71 11.19 -14.26
N LYS A 848 -13.99 10.31 -13.55
CA LYS A 848 -14.41 9.71 -12.26
C LYS A 848 -15.70 8.89 -12.32
N ALA A 849 -16.36 8.76 -13.47
CA ALA A 849 -17.53 7.90 -13.61
C ALA A 849 -17.20 6.47 -13.15
N ALA A 850 -18.14 5.81 -12.48
CA ALA A 850 -17.98 4.46 -11.91
C ALA A 850 -16.92 4.30 -10.79
N THR A 851 -16.42 5.40 -10.21
CA THR A 851 -15.48 5.35 -9.06
C THR A 851 -16.13 5.64 -7.70
N GLY A 852 -17.33 6.22 -7.67
CA GLY A 852 -18.14 6.41 -6.45
C GLY A 852 -18.87 5.12 -6.07
N CYS A 853 -20.20 5.06 -6.23
CA CYS A 853 -20.98 3.85 -5.93
C CYS A 853 -20.86 2.70 -6.95
N GLY A 854 -20.19 2.92 -8.09
CA GLY A 854 -20.03 1.92 -9.16
C GLY A 854 -21.29 1.55 -9.96
N GLY A 855 -22.50 2.01 -9.56
CA GLY A 855 -23.78 1.60 -10.15
C GLY A 855 -23.94 1.89 -11.65
N CYS A 856 -23.25 2.91 -12.17
CA CYS A 856 -23.31 3.30 -13.59
C CYS A 856 -22.30 2.56 -14.49
N SER A 857 -21.43 1.68 -13.96
CA SER A 857 -20.30 1.08 -14.70
C SER A 857 -20.71 0.45 -16.04
N ALA A 858 -21.84 -0.26 -16.07
CA ALA A 858 -22.33 -0.92 -17.28
C ALA A 858 -22.76 0.10 -18.35
N LEU A 859 -23.47 1.15 -17.96
CA LEU A 859 -23.94 2.20 -18.87
C LEU A 859 -22.79 3.07 -19.38
N VAL A 860 -21.82 3.38 -18.52
CA VAL A 860 -20.57 4.08 -18.91
C VAL A 860 -19.84 3.29 -20.00
N LYS A 861 -19.70 1.97 -19.82
CA LYS A 861 -19.09 1.11 -20.83
C LYS A 861 -19.84 1.12 -22.15
N GLN A 862 -21.18 1.07 -22.12
CA GLN A 862 -22.00 1.12 -23.33
C GLN A 862 -21.87 2.46 -24.08
N VAL A 863 -21.85 3.59 -23.37
CA VAL A 863 -21.64 4.92 -23.98
C VAL A 863 -20.24 5.03 -24.59
N MET A 864 -19.22 4.53 -23.89
CA MET A 864 -17.84 4.47 -24.39
C MET A 864 -17.73 3.65 -25.68
N GLU A 865 -18.27 2.43 -25.68
CA GLU A 865 -18.28 1.54 -26.85
C GLU A 865 -19.06 2.15 -28.02
N TYR A 866 -20.16 2.85 -27.74
CA TYR A 866 -20.93 3.58 -28.75
C TYR A 866 -20.13 4.72 -29.39
N GLN A 867 -19.47 5.57 -28.58
CA GLN A 867 -18.66 6.67 -29.11
C GLN A 867 -17.45 6.16 -29.90
N LEU A 868 -16.78 5.11 -29.42
CA LEU A 868 -15.69 4.47 -30.16
C LEU A 868 -16.16 3.96 -31.52
N SER A 869 -17.32 3.30 -31.55
CA SER A 869 -17.93 2.80 -32.80
C SER A 869 -18.30 3.96 -33.75
N ALA A 870 -18.85 5.07 -33.22
CA ALA A 870 -19.20 6.26 -33.99
C ALA A 870 -17.97 6.95 -34.60
N GLN A 871 -16.79 6.82 -33.99
CA GLN A 871 -15.51 7.33 -34.49
C GLN A 871 -14.81 6.37 -35.47
N GLY A 872 -15.49 5.29 -35.89
CA GLY A 872 -14.92 4.31 -36.81
C GLY A 872 -13.89 3.38 -36.16
N VAL A 873 -13.79 3.38 -34.81
CA VAL A 873 -12.99 2.39 -34.09
C VAL A 873 -13.80 1.10 -34.03
N GLU A 874 -13.44 0.14 -34.89
CA GLU A 874 -14.07 -1.17 -34.92
C GLU A 874 -13.73 -1.93 -33.63
N VAL A 875 -14.71 -2.07 -32.71
CA VAL A 875 -14.56 -2.87 -31.48
C VAL A 875 -14.59 -4.35 -31.85
N LYS A 876 -13.46 -4.86 -32.36
CA LYS A 876 -13.30 -6.28 -32.70
C LYS A 876 -13.21 -7.12 -31.44
N LYS A 877 -14.03 -8.16 -31.38
CA LYS A 877 -13.91 -9.23 -30.36
C LYS A 877 -12.90 -10.30 -30.76
N ASP A 878 -12.25 -10.10 -31.89
CA ASP A 878 -11.25 -10.97 -32.48
C ASP A 878 -10.07 -11.16 -31.53
N VAL A 879 -9.61 -12.40 -31.40
CA VAL A 879 -8.40 -12.69 -30.63
C VAL A 879 -7.17 -12.05 -31.25
N CYS A 880 -7.07 -12.06 -32.57
CA CYS A 880 -6.03 -11.38 -33.35
C CYS A 880 -6.40 -11.47 -34.85
N GLU A 881 -5.59 -10.89 -35.73
CA GLU A 881 -5.78 -10.93 -37.18
C GLU A 881 -5.93 -12.35 -37.79
N HIS A 882 -5.41 -13.38 -37.11
CA HIS A 882 -5.47 -14.78 -37.54
C HIS A 882 -6.81 -15.46 -37.24
N PHE A 883 -7.54 -14.97 -36.23
CA PHE A 883 -8.81 -15.56 -35.78
C PHE A 883 -9.83 -14.45 -35.50
N PRO A 884 -10.82 -14.26 -36.38
CA PRO A 884 -11.91 -13.30 -36.20
C PRO A 884 -12.98 -13.83 -35.23
N TRP A 885 -12.53 -14.36 -34.09
CA TRP A 885 -13.36 -15.02 -33.09
C TRP A 885 -12.84 -14.65 -31.71
N SER A 886 -13.74 -14.51 -30.75
CA SER A 886 -13.40 -14.39 -29.35
C SER A 886 -12.88 -15.72 -28.78
N ARG A 887 -12.22 -15.65 -27.63
CA ARG A 887 -11.74 -16.84 -26.90
C ARG A 887 -12.85 -17.86 -26.64
N GLN A 888 -14.05 -17.40 -26.27
CA GLN A 888 -15.18 -18.28 -25.95
C GLN A 888 -15.69 -19.00 -27.20
N GLU A 889 -15.77 -18.29 -28.33
CA GLU A 889 -16.17 -18.88 -29.61
C GLU A 889 -15.15 -19.90 -30.08
N ILE A 890 -13.84 -19.61 -29.99
CA ILE A 890 -12.78 -20.59 -30.31
C ILE A 890 -12.91 -21.85 -29.45
N TYR A 891 -13.20 -21.71 -28.16
CA TYR A 891 -13.42 -22.86 -27.27
C TYR A 891 -14.63 -23.71 -27.72
N HIS A 892 -15.75 -23.07 -28.08
CA HIS A 892 -16.92 -23.78 -28.61
C HIS A 892 -16.63 -24.45 -29.94
N LEU A 893 -15.96 -23.76 -30.88
CA LEU A 893 -15.59 -24.30 -32.18
C LEU A 893 -14.72 -25.56 -32.03
N VAL A 894 -13.75 -25.54 -31.11
CA VAL A 894 -12.90 -26.69 -30.83
C VAL A 894 -13.70 -27.86 -30.26
N ARG A 895 -14.58 -27.61 -29.28
CA ARG A 895 -15.38 -28.66 -28.62
C ARG A 895 -16.40 -29.29 -29.56
N VAL A 896 -17.19 -28.47 -30.26
CA VAL A 896 -18.29 -28.93 -31.12
C VAL A 896 -17.78 -29.65 -32.35
N ASN A 897 -16.73 -29.12 -32.98
CA ASN A 897 -16.17 -29.69 -34.22
C ASN A 897 -15.04 -30.70 -33.98
N HIS A 898 -14.85 -31.13 -32.73
CA HIS A 898 -13.83 -32.09 -32.32
C HIS A 898 -12.42 -31.79 -32.85
N ILE A 899 -12.03 -30.51 -32.88
CA ILE A 899 -10.72 -30.09 -33.41
C ILE A 899 -9.62 -30.47 -32.43
N ARG A 900 -8.61 -31.21 -32.91
CA ARG A 900 -7.52 -31.73 -32.08
C ARG A 900 -6.18 -31.03 -32.30
N THR A 901 -6.02 -30.24 -33.36
CA THR A 901 -4.74 -29.62 -33.73
C THR A 901 -4.89 -28.15 -34.12
N PHE A 902 -3.81 -27.37 -34.03
CA PHE A 902 -3.82 -25.96 -34.43
C PHE A 902 -3.98 -25.81 -35.95
N GLU A 903 -3.39 -26.72 -36.72
CA GLU A 903 -3.50 -26.76 -38.19
C GLU A 903 -4.96 -26.93 -38.61
N GLN A 904 -5.70 -27.84 -37.96
CA GLN A 904 -7.13 -28.03 -38.21
C GLN A 904 -7.95 -26.77 -37.85
N LEU A 905 -7.59 -26.07 -36.76
CA LEU A 905 -8.30 -24.89 -36.31
C LEU A 905 -8.07 -23.70 -37.23
N VAL A 906 -6.81 -23.42 -37.58
CA VAL A 906 -6.43 -22.36 -38.52
C VAL A 906 -7.00 -22.64 -39.91
N ALA A 907 -6.88 -23.86 -40.42
CA ALA A 907 -7.37 -24.18 -41.77
C ALA A 907 -8.88 -24.03 -41.92
N ARG A 908 -9.65 -24.25 -40.85
CA ARG A 908 -11.12 -24.20 -40.90
C ARG A 908 -11.70 -22.86 -40.44
N TYR A 909 -11.08 -22.20 -39.47
CA TYR A 909 -11.68 -21.06 -38.76
C TYR A 909 -10.72 -19.88 -38.59
N GLY A 910 -9.53 -19.92 -39.19
CA GLY A 910 -8.54 -18.85 -39.14
C GLY A 910 -7.82 -18.64 -40.46
N ARG A 911 -6.70 -17.90 -40.41
CA ARG A 911 -5.82 -17.64 -41.57
C ARG A 911 -4.37 -17.42 -41.11
N GLY A 912 -3.42 -17.63 -42.02
CA GLY A 912 -1.98 -17.46 -41.76
C GLY A 912 -1.37 -18.60 -40.93
N HIS A 913 -0.20 -18.36 -40.33
CA HIS A 913 0.53 -19.37 -39.55
C HIS A 913 0.39 -19.20 -38.03
N GLY A 914 -0.38 -18.22 -37.58
CA GLY A 914 -0.58 -17.87 -36.17
C GLY A 914 0.55 -17.03 -35.57
N CYS A 915 0.20 -16.17 -34.61
CA CYS A 915 1.11 -15.31 -33.88
C CYS A 915 1.31 -15.75 -32.41
N GLU A 916 2.09 -14.95 -31.69
CA GLU A 916 2.33 -15.07 -30.24
C GLU A 916 1.08 -14.92 -29.37
N ILE A 917 -0.03 -14.40 -29.91
CA ILE A 917 -1.31 -14.26 -29.19
C ILE A 917 -2.15 -15.54 -29.35
N CYS A 918 -2.40 -15.98 -30.58
CA CYS A 918 -3.34 -17.08 -30.83
C CYS A 918 -2.75 -18.47 -30.59
N LYS A 919 -1.45 -18.69 -30.81
CA LYS A 919 -0.84 -20.02 -30.59
C LYS A 919 -0.92 -20.45 -29.13
N PRO A 920 -0.55 -19.62 -28.13
CA PRO A 920 -0.71 -19.98 -26.73
C PRO A 920 -2.17 -20.11 -26.30
N LEU A 921 -3.08 -19.31 -26.88
CA LEU A 921 -4.51 -19.40 -26.61
C LEU A 921 -5.06 -20.76 -27.06
N VAL A 922 -4.78 -21.16 -28.30
CA VAL A 922 -5.27 -22.42 -28.85
C VAL A 922 -4.63 -23.61 -28.14
N ALA A 923 -3.33 -23.54 -27.80
CA ALA A 923 -2.67 -24.54 -26.97
C ALA A 923 -3.42 -24.75 -25.65
N SER A 924 -3.84 -23.66 -25.00
CA SER A 924 -4.65 -23.70 -23.78
C SER A 924 -6.03 -24.31 -24.00
N VAL A 925 -6.72 -23.94 -25.09
CA VAL A 925 -8.06 -24.47 -25.41
C VAL A 925 -8.01 -25.97 -25.69
N LEU A 926 -7.05 -26.43 -26.51
CA LEU A 926 -6.86 -27.85 -26.82
C LEU A 926 -6.50 -28.66 -25.57
N ALA A 927 -5.64 -28.12 -24.70
CA ALA A 927 -5.31 -28.75 -23.42
C ALA A 927 -6.53 -28.86 -22.50
N SER A 928 -7.37 -27.83 -22.40
CA SER A 928 -8.63 -27.88 -21.64
C SER A 928 -9.66 -28.85 -22.21
N CYS A 929 -9.72 -29.00 -23.54
CA CYS A 929 -10.73 -29.84 -24.18
C CYS A 929 -10.35 -31.32 -24.20
N TRP A 930 -9.07 -31.63 -24.42
CA TRP A 930 -8.61 -32.98 -24.79
C TRP A 930 -7.45 -33.50 -23.94
N ASN A 931 -6.69 -32.61 -23.29
CA ASN A 931 -5.55 -32.92 -22.43
C ASN A 931 -4.54 -33.92 -23.02
N GLU A 932 -4.22 -33.82 -24.32
CA GLU A 932 -3.30 -34.73 -24.99
C GLU A 932 -1.82 -34.47 -24.66
N TYR A 933 -0.97 -35.49 -24.85
CA TYR A 933 0.46 -35.41 -24.57
C TYR A 933 1.17 -34.31 -25.39
N LEU A 934 1.93 -33.48 -24.67
CA LEU A 934 2.45 -32.20 -25.15
C LEU A 934 3.54 -32.32 -26.23
N LEU A 935 4.36 -33.37 -26.17
CA LEU A 935 5.44 -33.59 -27.13
C LEU A 935 4.99 -34.34 -28.39
N LYS A 936 3.69 -34.60 -28.56
CA LYS A 936 3.19 -35.05 -29.86
C LYS A 936 3.56 -33.99 -30.91
N PRO A 937 3.98 -34.39 -32.13
CA PRO A 937 4.41 -33.46 -33.17
C PRO A 937 3.41 -32.33 -33.47
N ALA A 938 2.11 -32.59 -33.33
CA ALA A 938 1.05 -31.61 -33.56
C ALA A 938 0.89 -30.54 -32.45
N HIS A 939 1.37 -30.80 -31.23
CA HIS A 939 1.20 -29.90 -30.08
C HIS A 939 2.50 -29.15 -29.73
N LEU A 940 3.64 -29.74 -30.05
CA LEU A 940 4.98 -29.24 -29.76
C LEU A 940 5.24 -27.80 -30.27
N PRO A 941 4.81 -27.39 -31.48
CA PRO A 941 5.04 -26.04 -31.98
C PRO A 941 4.24 -24.95 -31.26
N LEU A 942 3.24 -25.33 -30.47
CA LEU A 942 2.37 -24.42 -29.73
C LEU A 942 2.86 -24.16 -28.30
N GLN A 943 3.89 -24.88 -27.86
CA GLN A 943 4.40 -24.80 -26.50
C GLN A 943 5.49 -23.75 -26.37
N ASP A 944 5.50 -23.07 -25.24
CA ASP A 944 6.62 -22.22 -24.88
C ASP A 944 7.87 -23.05 -24.52
N THR A 945 9.04 -22.41 -24.47
CA THR A 945 10.32 -23.08 -24.22
C THR A 945 10.30 -23.94 -22.95
N ASN A 946 9.60 -23.51 -21.90
CA ASN A 946 9.58 -24.23 -20.64
C ASN A 946 8.69 -25.49 -20.69
N ASP A 947 7.55 -25.37 -21.35
CA ASP A 947 6.64 -26.47 -21.62
C ASP A 947 7.26 -27.48 -22.61
N ARG A 948 8.03 -27.01 -23.60
CA ARG A 948 8.69 -27.84 -24.63
C ARG A 948 9.80 -28.74 -24.10
N TYR A 949 10.60 -28.24 -23.15
CA TYR A 949 11.72 -28.98 -22.58
C TYR A 949 11.42 -29.53 -21.18
N PHE A 950 10.19 -29.33 -20.69
CA PHE A 950 9.76 -29.70 -19.35
C PHE A 950 10.64 -29.15 -18.22
N ALA A 951 11.43 -28.13 -18.51
CA ALA A 951 12.44 -27.53 -17.65
C ALA A 951 12.41 -26.01 -17.84
N ASN A 952 12.77 -25.24 -16.81
CA ASN A 952 12.71 -23.78 -16.90
C ASN A 952 14.05 -23.19 -17.34
N ILE A 953 14.06 -22.45 -18.45
CA ILE A 953 15.24 -21.72 -18.92
C ILE A 953 15.63 -20.61 -17.93
N GLN A 954 16.93 -20.50 -17.65
CA GLN A 954 17.52 -19.54 -16.73
C GLN A 954 18.17 -18.37 -17.50
N LYS A 955 18.55 -17.32 -16.77
CA LYS A 955 19.15 -16.11 -17.38
C LYS A 955 20.47 -16.38 -18.10
N ASP A 956 21.20 -17.41 -17.67
CA ASP A 956 22.46 -17.85 -18.25
C ASP A 956 22.28 -18.86 -19.40
N GLY A 957 21.03 -19.13 -19.82
CA GLY A 957 20.70 -20.08 -20.87
C GLY A 957 20.68 -21.55 -20.42
N THR A 958 21.02 -21.85 -19.16
CA THR A 958 20.88 -23.20 -18.59
C THR A 958 19.42 -23.49 -18.21
N TYR A 959 19.12 -24.73 -17.86
CA TYR A 959 17.79 -25.17 -17.46
C TYR A 959 17.75 -25.59 -16.00
N SER A 960 16.60 -25.39 -15.37
CA SER A 960 16.30 -26.00 -14.08
C SER A 960 15.31 -27.15 -14.22
N VAL A 961 15.58 -28.22 -13.50
CA VAL A 961 14.82 -29.46 -13.42
C VAL A 961 14.26 -29.60 -12.01
N VAL A 962 12.97 -29.94 -11.88
CA VAL A 962 12.32 -30.16 -10.58
C VAL A 962 11.65 -31.52 -10.65
N PRO A 963 12.18 -32.52 -9.93
CA PRO A 963 11.43 -33.75 -9.71
C PRO A 963 10.14 -33.43 -8.97
N ARG A 964 9.04 -34.01 -9.44
CA ARG A 964 7.77 -33.86 -8.76
C ARG A 964 7.76 -34.74 -7.51
N MET A 965 7.46 -34.13 -6.37
CA MET A 965 7.16 -34.83 -5.11
C MET A 965 5.69 -34.56 -4.79
N ALA A 966 4.85 -35.59 -4.86
CA ALA A 966 3.43 -35.45 -4.54
C ALA A 966 3.31 -35.07 -3.06
N ALA A 967 2.67 -33.93 -2.76
CA ALA A 967 2.48 -33.46 -1.38
C ALA A 967 3.75 -33.24 -0.54
N GLY A 968 4.93 -33.24 -1.17
CA GLY A 968 6.22 -33.19 -0.49
C GLY A 968 6.76 -34.55 -0.03
N GLU A 969 6.14 -35.66 -0.45
CA GLU A 969 6.59 -37.01 -0.12
C GLU A 969 7.74 -37.47 -1.04
N VAL A 970 8.75 -38.09 -0.43
CA VAL A 970 9.92 -38.63 -1.11
C VAL A 970 10.50 -39.79 -0.31
N THR A 971 10.87 -40.87 -1.00
CA THR A 971 11.51 -42.04 -0.36
C THR A 971 12.98 -41.75 -0.04
N PRO A 972 13.60 -42.48 0.90
CA PRO A 972 15.04 -42.38 1.15
C PRO A 972 15.87 -42.61 -0.12
N ASP A 973 15.54 -43.64 -0.91
CA ASP A 973 16.22 -43.92 -2.17
C ASP A 973 16.02 -42.82 -3.21
N GLY A 974 14.83 -42.22 -3.27
CA GLY A 974 14.55 -41.07 -4.13
C GLY A 974 15.37 -39.84 -3.74
N LEU A 975 15.52 -39.55 -2.45
CA LEU A 975 16.40 -38.46 -1.97
C LEU A 975 17.87 -38.71 -2.34
N ILE A 976 18.34 -39.95 -2.19
CA ILE A 976 19.69 -40.34 -2.58
C ILE A 976 19.87 -40.16 -4.10
N ALA A 977 18.91 -40.62 -4.90
CA ALA A 977 18.95 -40.49 -6.36
C ALA A 977 19.01 -39.02 -6.81
N ILE A 978 18.17 -38.13 -6.22
CA ILE A 978 18.23 -36.68 -6.48
C ILE A 978 19.62 -36.14 -6.16
N GLY A 979 20.19 -36.51 -5.01
CA GLY A 979 21.53 -36.08 -4.61
C GLY A 979 22.63 -36.58 -5.55
N GLN A 980 22.54 -37.83 -6.02
CA GLN A 980 23.48 -38.42 -6.98
C GLN A 980 23.40 -37.74 -8.34
N ILE A 981 22.19 -37.49 -8.85
CA ILE A 981 21.95 -36.80 -10.11
C ILE A 981 22.46 -35.37 -10.02
N ALA A 982 22.12 -34.64 -8.97
CA ALA A 982 22.61 -33.28 -8.73
C ALA A 982 24.15 -33.24 -8.69
N LYS A 983 24.79 -34.21 -8.05
CA LYS A 983 26.25 -34.32 -7.99
C LYS A 983 26.86 -34.66 -9.36
N ARG A 984 26.28 -35.61 -10.10
CA ARG A 984 26.76 -36.07 -11.41
C ARG A 984 26.75 -34.96 -12.44
N TYR A 985 25.67 -34.20 -12.51
CA TYR A 985 25.47 -33.11 -13.48
C TYR A 985 25.84 -31.73 -12.91
N GLN A 986 26.47 -31.66 -11.72
CA GLN A 986 26.86 -30.42 -11.04
C GLN A 986 25.72 -29.40 -10.88
N LEU A 987 24.52 -29.89 -10.57
CA LEU A 987 23.31 -29.07 -10.46
C LEU A 987 23.19 -28.46 -9.07
N TYR A 988 23.04 -27.13 -9.01
CA TYR A 988 22.74 -26.44 -7.77
C TYR A 988 21.33 -26.81 -7.29
N SER A 989 21.20 -27.33 -6.07
CA SER A 989 19.93 -27.82 -5.53
C SER A 989 19.35 -26.85 -4.49
N LYS A 990 18.08 -26.45 -4.61
CA LYS A 990 17.41 -25.54 -3.67
C LYS A 990 16.04 -26.06 -3.27
N ILE A 991 15.78 -26.15 -1.97
CA ILE A 991 14.43 -26.41 -1.44
C ILE A 991 13.62 -25.12 -1.52
N THR A 992 12.44 -25.18 -2.13
CA THR A 992 11.54 -24.02 -2.31
C THR A 992 10.36 -24.06 -1.34
N GLY A 993 9.73 -22.90 -1.10
CA GLY A 993 8.55 -22.78 -0.22
C GLY A 993 7.30 -23.56 -0.68
N GLY A 994 7.37 -24.22 -1.83
CA GLY A 994 6.38 -25.19 -2.31
C GLY A 994 6.69 -26.65 -1.96
N GLN A 995 7.62 -26.94 -1.03
CA GLN A 995 8.07 -28.31 -0.70
C GLN A 995 8.64 -29.05 -1.93
N ARG A 996 9.49 -28.37 -2.72
CA ARG A 996 10.13 -28.95 -3.91
C ARG A 996 11.64 -28.75 -3.89
N ILE A 997 12.37 -29.66 -4.51
CA ILE A 997 13.81 -29.54 -4.75
C ILE A 997 14.00 -29.09 -6.19
N ASP A 998 14.51 -27.88 -6.38
CA ASP A 998 14.82 -27.31 -7.68
C ASP A 998 16.31 -27.55 -7.98
N LEU A 999 16.61 -28.20 -9.11
CA LEU A 999 17.96 -28.49 -9.61
C LEU A 999 18.29 -27.52 -10.73
N PHE A 1000 19.28 -26.65 -10.57
CA PHE A 1000 19.65 -25.59 -11.53
C PHE A 1000 20.97 -25.89 -12.21
N GLY A 1001 21.11 -25.46 -13.48
CA GLY A 1001 22.38 -25.51 -14.22
C GLY A 1001 22.48 -26.64 -15.25
N ALA A 1002 21.38 -27.33 -15.55
CA ALA A 1002 21.38 -28.40 -16.55
C ALA A 1002 21.50 -27.82 -17.96
N ARG A 1003 22.36 -28.39 -18.81
CA ARG A 1003 22.42 -28.03 -20.23
C ARG A 1003 21.31 -28.72 -21.02
N LEU A 1004 20.94 -28.15 -22.17
CA LEU A 1004 19.82 -28.64 -22.97
C LEU A 1004 20.01 -30.10 -23.39
N GLU A 1005 21.23 -30.48 -23.78
CA GLU A 1005 21.62 -31.83 -24.18
C GLU A 1005 21.61 -32.85 -23.02
N GLU A 1006 21.69 -32.39 -21.77
CA GLU A 1006 21.70 -33.23 -20.57
C GLU A 1006 20.29 -33.56 -20.08
N LEU A 1007 19.30 -32.74 -20.43
CA LEU A 1007 17.91 -32.90 -19.97
C LEU A 1007 17.34 -34.30 -20.20
N PRO A 1008 17.49 -34.95 -21.37
CA PRO A 1008 16.94 -36.29 -21.59
C PRO A 1008 17.54 -37.35 -20.66
N ALA A 1009 18.84 -37.24 -20.34
CA ALA A 1009 19.51 -38.19 -19.44
C ALA A 1009 19.09 -37.95 -17.98
N ILE A 1010 19.04 -36.68 -17.56
CA ILE A 1010 18.57 -36.30 -16.22
C ILE A 1010 17.12 -36.76 -15.99
N TRP A 1011 16.23 -36.55 -16.96
CA TRP A 1011 14.84 -36.98 -16.84
C TRP A 1011 14.69 -38.51 -16.80
N ARG A 1012 15.53 -39.25 -17.52
CA ARG A 1012 15.54 -40.72 -17.47
C ARG A 1012 15.97 -41.22 -16.09
N GLU A 1013 17.06 -40.69 -15.55
CA GLU A 1013 17.54 -41.08 -14.21
C GLU A 1013 16.53 -40.73 -13.10
N LEU A 1014 15.86 -39.57 -13.21
CA LEU A 1014 14.78 -39.21 -12.28
C LEU A 1014 13.57 -40.16 -12.41
N ALA A 1015 13.20 -40.54 -13.63
CA ALA A 1015 12.11 -41.48 -13.87
C ALA A 1015 12.43 -42.90 -13.35
N ASP A 1016 13.66 -43.38 -13.57
CA ASP A 1016 14.15 -44.67 -13.05
C ASP A 1016 14.14 -44.70 -11.51
N ALA A 1017 14.35 -43.53 -10.88
CA ALA A 1017 14.24 -43.35 -9.43
C ALA A 1017 12.79 -43.14 -8.92
N GLY A 1018 11.78 -43.25 -9.80
CA GLY A 1018 10.37 -43.18 -9.45
C GLY A 1018 9.76 -41.76 -9.44
N PHE A 1019 10.45 -40.74 -9.96
CA PHE A 1019 9.92 -39.38 -10.07
C PHE A 1019 9.22 -39.13 -11.42
N GLU A 1020 8.14 -38.34 -11.38
CA GLU A 1020 7.46 -37.90 -12.61
C GLU A 1020 8.15 -36.71 -13.27
N THR A 1021 8.18 -36.71 -14.61
CA THR A 1021 8.84 -35.67 -15.41
C THR A 1021 7.87 -34.54 -15.82
N GLY A 1022 8.28 -33.28 -15.68
CA GLY A 1022 7.74 -32.15 -16.47
C GLY A 1022 6.50 -31.38 -15.99
N HIS A 1023 5.78 -31.84 -14.96
CA HIS A 1023 4.61 -31.10 -14.45
C HIS A 1023 4.95 -29.91 -13.55
N ALA A 1024 6.17 -29.85 -13.02
CA ALA A 1024 6.63 -28.75 -12.17
C ALA A 1024 6.79 -27.41 -12.91
N TYR A 1025 6.96 -27.48 -14.24
CA TYR A 1025 7.20 -26.32 -15.12
C TYR A 1025 6.14 -26.12 -16.19
N GLY A 1026 5.17 -27.01 -16.31
CA GLY A 1026 4.06 -26.80 -17.21
C GLY A 1026 3.12 -25.66 -16.79
N LYS A 1027 2.30 -25.19 -17.74
CA LYS A 1027 1.03 -24.50 -17.42
C LYS A 1027 0.01 -25.54 -16.95
N SER A 1028 0.22 -25.99 -15.71
CA SER A 1028 -0.50 -27.10 -15.09
C SER A 1028 -0.55 -26.91 -13.58
N LEU A 1029 -1.20 -27.85 -12.88
CA LEU A 1029 -1.00 -28.00 -11.44
C LEU A 1029 0.47 -28.33 -11.14
N ARG A 1030 1.20 -27.37 -10.57
CA ARG A 1030 2.66 -27.46 -10.39
C ARG A 1030 3.09 -28.05 -9.05
N THR A 1031 2.24 -27.92 -8.04
CA THR A 1031 2.59 -28.24 -6.66
C THR A 1031 1.31 -28.47 -5.89
N VAL A 1032 1.31 -29.53 -5.09
CA VAL A 1032 0.37 -29.72 -3.99
C VAL A 1032 1.21 -29.61 -2.72
N LYS A 1033 1.01 -28.55 -1.93
CA LYS A 1033 1.67 -28.40 -0.63
C LYS A 1033 0.77 -29.05 0.43
N SER A 1034 1.31 -29.90 1.28
CA SER A 1034 0.51 -30.56 2.32
C SER A 1034 1.20 -30.53 3.69
N CYS A 1035 0.41 -30.66 4.75
CA CYS A 1035 0.94 -30.97 6.08
C CYS A 1035 0.89 -32.48 6.32
N VAL A 1036 1.44 -32.94 7.44
CA VAL A 1036 1.51 -34.38 7.78
C VAL A 1036 0.21 -35.00 8.31
N GLY A 1037 -0.90 -34.25 8.32
CA GLY A 1037 -2.23 -34.77 8.66
C GLY A 1037 -2.40 -35.22 10.12
N SER A 1038 -3.53 -35.85 10.43
CA SER A 1038 -3.78 -36.45 11.77
C SER A 1038 -2.94 -37.69 12.04
N THR A 1039 -2.32 -38.30 11.02
CA THR A 1039 -1.43 -39.45 11.20
C THR A 1039 -0.23 -39.13 12.08
N TRP A 1040 0.33 -37.92 11.92
CA TRP A 1040 1.58 -37.51 12.59
C TRP A 1040 1.45 -36.20 13.39
N CYS A 1041 0.58 -35.27 12.98
CA CYS A 1041 0.44 -33.99 13.67
C CYS A 1041 -0.52 -34.12 14.85
N ARG A 1042 -0.07 -33.73 16.05
CA ARG A 1042 -0.92 -33.67 17.27
C ARG A 1042 -2.18 -32.79 17.13
N TYR A 1043 -2.21 -31.91 16.14
CA TYR A 1043 -3.33 -31.01 15.86
C TYR A 1043 -4.11 -31.39 14.60
N GLY A 1044 -3.70 -32.46 13.90
CA GLY A 1044 -4.40 -32.92 12.71
C GLY A 1044 -5.78 -33.45 13.11
N VAL A 1045 -6.80 -33.00 12.39
CA VAL A 1045 -8.20 -33.33 12.65
C VAL A 1045 -8.68 -34.46 11.74
N GLN A 1046 -8.19 -34.49 10.49
CA GLN A 1046 -8.47 -35.57 9.55
C GLN A 1046 -7.22 -35.96 8.77
N ASP A 1047 -7.23 -37.19 8.28
CA ASP A 1047 -6.19 -37.77 7.45
C ASP A 1047 -6.55 -37.66 5.96
N PHE A 1048 -5.53 -37.72 5.09
CA PHE A 1048 -5.69 -37.54 3.65
C PHE A 1048 -6.06 -38.84 2.91
N ASP A 1049 -5.93 -39.99 3.56
CA ASP A 1049 -6.24 -41.30 2.99
C ASP A 1049 -7.73 -41.65 3.21
N ARG A 1050 -8.56 -41.46 2.16
CA ARG A 1050 -10.01 -41.73 2.17
C ARG A 1050 -10.43 -42.76 1.11
N PRO A 1051 -11.55 -43.50 1.30
CA PRO A 1051 -12.19 -44.25 0.22
C PRO A 1051 -12.84 -43.27 -0.77
N GLY A 1052 -12.20 -43.06 -1.93
CA GLY A 1052 -12.58 -42.06 -2.93
C GLY A 1052 -11.41 -41.48 -3.72
N GLY A 1053 -10.17 -41.79 -3.32
CA GLY A 1053 -8.94 -41.34 -3.98
C GLY A 1053 -8.26 -40.20 -3.23
N ASP A 1054 -6.94 -40.16 -3.28
CA ASP A 1054 -6.14 -39.17 -2.57
C ASP A 1054 -6.21 -37.80 -3.28
N PRO A 1055 -6.71 -36.72 -2.63
CA PRO A 1055 -6.77 -35.39 -3.23
C PRO A 1055 -5.39 -34.81 -3.56
N ARG A 1056 -4.30 -35.34 -3.01
CA ARG A 1056 -2.92 -35.00 -3.35
C ARG A 1056 -2.53 -35.52 -4.75
N THR A 1057 -3.23 -36.54 -5.25
CA THR A 1057 -2.92 -37.24 -6.51
C THR A 1057 -4.04 -37.17 -7.56
N SER A 1058 -5.29 -36.91 -7.19
CA SER A 1058 -6.45 -36.94 -8.11
C SER A 1058 -6.45 -35.85 -9.20
N LEU A 1059 -5.79 -34.71 -8.97
CA LEU A 1059 -5.66 -33.62 -9.95
C LEU A 1059 -4.31 -33.65 -10.70
N GLN A 1060 -3.59 -34.76 -10.63
CA GLN A 1060 -2.35 -34.95 -11.38
C GLN A 1060 -2.61 -34.84 -12.89
N GLY A 1061 -1.70 -34.16 -13.60
CA GLY A 1061 -1.81 -33.97 -15.04
C GLY A 1061 -2.83 -32.92 -15.50
N LEU A 1062 -3.51 -32.22 -14.58
CA LEU A 1062 -4.42 -31.12 -14.92
C LEU A 1062 -3.66 -29.97 -15.59
N ARG A 1063 -3.93 -29.75 -16.87
CA ARG A 1063 -3.43 -28.60 -17.64
C ARG A 1063 -4.38 -27.41 -17.51
N ALA A 1064 -3.81 -26.22 -17.48
CA ALA A 1064 -4.56 -24.98 -17.35
C ALA A 1064 -3.92 -23.86 -18.18
N PRO A 1065 -4.63 -22.75 -18.44
CA PRO A 1065 -4.06 -21.61 -19.17
C PRO A 1065 -2.86 -20.96 -18.45
N HIS A 1066 -2.70 -21.23 -17.16
CA HIS A 1066 -1.65 -20.71 -16.31
C HIS A 1066 -1.23 -21.76 -15.27
N LYS A 1067 -0.17 -21.44 -14.52
CA LYS A 1067 0.39 -22.26 -13.44
C LYS A 1067 -0.60 -22.28 -12.27
N ILE A 1068 -1.06 -23.45 -11.84
CA ILE A 1068 -1.96 -23.63 -10.70
C ILE A 1068 -1.18 -24.27 -9.55
N LYS A 1069 -1.47 -23.85 -8.31
CA LYS A 1069 -0.95 -24.41 -7.07
C LYS A 1069 -2.11 -24.85 -6.19
N MET A 1070 -1.94 -25.98 -5.53
CA MET A 1070 -2.90 -26.50 -4.58
C MET A 1070 -2.25 -26.66 -3.21
N ALA A 1071 -3.03 -26.59 -2.15
CA ALA A 1071 -2.59 -27.02 -0.85
C ALA A 1071 -3.70 -27.68 -0.03
N VAL A 1072 -3.31 -28.65 0.79
CA VAL A 1072 -4.21 -29.44 1.62
C VAL A 1072 -3.70 -29.41 3.07
N SER A 1073 -4.52 -28.93 3.99
CA SER A 1073 -4.22 -28.88 5.42
C SER A 1073 -5.16 -29.79 6.20
N GLY A 1074 -4.61 -30.68 7.01
CA GLY A 1074 -5.37 -31.60 7.87
C GLY A 1074 -5.97 -30.95 9.12
N CYS A 1075 -5.86 -29.63 9.29
CA CYS A 1075 -6.52 -28.88 10.36
C CYS A 1075 -6.62 -27.39 10.01
N THR A 1076 -7.40 -26.64 10.79
CA THR A 1076 -7.62 -25.20 10.65
C THR A 1076 -6.39 -24.33 10.93
N ARG A 1077 -5.29 -24.90 11.47
CA ARG A 1077 -4.00 -24.19 11.63
C ARG A 1077 -3.27 -23.93 10.31
N GLU A 1078 -3.72 -24.54 9.22
CA GLU A 1078 -3.31 -24.17 7.86
C GLU A 1078 -1.79 -24.20 7.60
N CYS A 1079 -1.06 -25.19 8.12
CA CYS A 1079 0.39 -25.29 7.91
C CYS A 1079 0.79 -25.40 6.43
N ALA A 1080 -0.14 -25.82 5.54
CA ALA A 1080 0.09 -25.88 4.10
C ALA A 1080 -0.23 -24.55 3.37
N GLU A 1081 -0.69 -23.51 4.07
CA GLU A 1081 -1.15 -22.23 3.50
C GLU A 1081 -2.24 -22.42 2.41
N ALA A 1082 -3.22 -23.29 2.71
CA ALA A 1082 -4.28 -23.68 1.79
C ALA A 1082 -5.07 -22.49 1.22
N GLN A 1083 -5.46 -21.52 2.03
CA GLN A 1083 -6.22 -20.33 1.61
C GLN A 1083 -5.40 -19.41 0.69
N GLY A 1084 -4.07 -19.53 0.75
CA GLY A 1084 -3.14 -18.78 -0.09
C GLY A 1084 -2.88 -19.38 -1.46
N LYS A 1085 -3.37 -20.60 -1.76
CA LYS A 1085 -3.19 -21.27 -3.06
C LYS A 1085 -4.40 -21.11 -3.96
N ASP A 1086 -4.23 -21.42 -5.25
CA ASP A 1086 -5.31 -21.33 -6.25
C ASP A 1086 -6.46 -22.30 -5.92
N ILE A 1087 -6.11 -23.44 -5.29
CA ILE A 1087 -7.04 -24.42 -4.72
C ILE A 1087 -6.54 -24.78 -3.31
N GLY A 1088 -7.32 -24.46 -2.29
CA GLY A 1088 -7.04 -24.75 -0.89
C GLY A 1088 -8.04 -25.74 -0.32
N VAL A 1089 -7.58 -26.73 0.43
CA VAL A 1089 -8.44 -27.69 1.10
C VAL A 1089 -8.06 -27.75 2.57
N ILE A 1090 -9.01 -27.53 3.49
CA ILE A 1090 -8.76 -27.51 4.93
C ILE A 1090 -9.72 -28.43 5.66
N ALA A 1091 -9.19 -29.38 6.43
CA ALA A 1091 -9.99 -30.24 7.28
C ALA A 1091 -10.49 -29.50 8.53
N THR A 1092 -11.72 -29.80 8.89
CA THR A 1092 -12.40 -29.39 10.12
C THR A 1092 -13.01 -30.62 10.79
N GLU A 1093 -13.53 -30.49 12.01
CA GLU A 1093 -14.20 -31.59 12.71
C GLU A 1093 -15.46 -32.08 11.98
N LYS A 1094 -16.06 -31.23 11.13
CA LYS A 1094 -17.33 -31.52 10.42
C LYS A 1094 -17.15 -31.93 8.96
N GLY A 1095 -15.92 -31.98 8.43
CA GLY A 1095 -15.66 -32.23 7.01
C GLY A 1095 -14.50 -31.40 6.44
N TRP A 1096 -14.45 -31.24 5.12
CA TRP A 1096 -13.43 -30.47 4.42
C TRP A 1096 -14.00 -29.19 3.81
N ASN A 1097 -13.27 -28.10 3.96
CA ASN A 1097 -13.58 -26.83 3.32
C ASN A 1097 -12.71 -26.66 2.06
N LEU A 1098 -13.34 -26.37 0.93
CA LEU A 1098 -12.67 -26.05 -0.34
C LEU A 1098 -12.64 -24.53 -0.54
N TYR A 1099 -11.44 -24.02 -0.83
CA TYR A 1099 -11.15 -22.64 -1.17
C TYR A 1099 -10.65 -22.60 -2.61
N VAL A 1100 -11.16 -21.67 -3.42
CA VAL A 1100 -10.74 -21.49 -4.82
C VAL A 1100 -10.39 -20.02 -5.02
N CYS A 1101 -9.43 -19.73 -5.90
CA CYS A 1101 -8.97 -18.40 -6.33
C CYS A 1101 -7.92 -17.67 -5.46
N GLY A 1102 -7.58 -18.15 -4.25
CA GLY A 1102 -6.43 -17.68 -3.44
C GLY A 1102 -6.31 -16.15 -3.21
N LYS A 1103 -5.20 -15.71 -2.58
CA LYS A 1103 -4.93 -14.27 -2.27
C LYS A 1103 -4.10 -13.51 -3.33
N ARG A 1104 -3.72 -14.13 -4.47
CA ARG A 1104 -2.91 -13.45 -5.50
C ARG A 1104 -3.35 -13.78 -6.93
N ARG A 1105 -4.03 -12.85 -7.60
CA ARG A 1105 -3.76 -12.43 -8.99
C ARG A 1105 -4.58 -11.19 -9.38
N HIS A 1106 -3.93 -10.32 -10.16
CA HIS A 1106 -4.48 -9.17 -10.86
C HIS A 1106 -5.78 -9.51 -11.62
N GLU A 1107 -6.76 -8.60 -11.54
CA GLU A 1107 -7.89 -8.43 -12.47
C GLU A 1107 -8.75 -9.67 -12.80
N ALA A 1108 -9.36 -10.27 -11.77
CA ALA A 1108 -10.62 -11.00 -11.95
C ALA A 1108 -11.49 -10.81 -10.70
N ALA A 1109 -12.76 -10.48 -10.91
CA ALA A 1109 -13.74 -10.20 -9.85
C ALA A 1109 -13.84 -11.34 -8.82
N PRO A 1110 -14.08 -11.05 -7.53
CA PRO A 1110 -14.27 -12.08 -6.52
C PRO A 1110 -15.59 -12.81 -6.80
N ARG A 1111 -15.53 -14.09 -7.18
CA ARG A 1111 -16.66 -15.01 -7.01
C ARG A 1111 -16.46 -15.72 -5.67
N GLY A 1112 -17.48 -15.67 -4.82
CA GLY A 1112 -17.49 -16.23 -3.48
C GLY A 1112 -17.29 -17.75 -3.42
N PRO A 1113 -17.31 -18.35 -2.22
CA PRO A 1113 -17.04 -19.76 -2.00
C PRO A 1113 -18.02 -20.64 -2.78
N VAL A 1114 -17.49 -21.53 -3.63
CA VAL A 1114 -18.28 -22.62 -4.22
C VAL A 1114 -18.35 -23.74 -3.18
N CYS A 1115 -19.43 -23.75 -2.40
CA CYS A 1115 -19.72 -24.82 -1.46
C CYS A 1115 -20.31 -26.01 -2.25
N GLN A 1116 -19.45 -26.85 -2.83
CA GLN A 1116 -19.85 -28.22 -3.17
C GLN A 1116 -19.50 -29.11 -1.99
N ARG A 1117 -20.51 -29.60 -1.28
CA ARG A 1117 -20.36 -30.66 -0.27
C ARG A 1117 -19.98 -31.96 -0.99
N TYR A 1118 -18.84 -32.53 -0.62
CA TYR A 1118 -18.49 -33.94 -0.83
C TYR A 1118 -18.18 -34.60 0.51
#